data_AF-A0A959WE23-F1
#
_entry.id   AF-A0A959WE23-F1
#
_cell.length_a   1.000
_cell.length_b   1.000
_cell.length_c   1.000
_cell.angle_alpha   90.00
_cell.angle_beta   90.00
_cell.angle_gamma   90.00
#
_symmetry.space_group_name_H-M   'P 1'
#
loop_
_entity.id
_entity.type
_entity.pdbx_description
1 polymer ?
#
loop_
_entity_poly.entity_id
_entity_poly.type
_entity_poly.pdbx_seq_one_letter_code
_entity_poly.pdbx_strand_id
1 'polypeptide(L)'
;MTKRTWIGAIALAIVMAFTAQPAFAGLGDVETPTVEGPEASGPGNTPFLATDIDLASKGYVEEEYEYSGDAFRYDRTGADDVTATKITTGGPNSDGKFPYRTRMIVRRPANPADFNGTVVVEWLNVTAGFDVEWNWMGDPQYLIDNGYAWVGISAQNVGINALKGFNPTRYGDLVNPDPLPNPQSDSDALSFEIYSAGIKALLDAGNGADPLPGMTPSTVIASGESQSGSRMSAYYNKIQPLHELVDAFLITVSTGTLRDDRPEKAIRVISETENRTQRTEPDNSTYRQWEVAGGSHLPRMAWDNAEGPLTRDLGTLDVDCQKFPLSRVQWPFVVNSAIADLVTWSGGGAAPPIGPRGVYTDPTTLERDQYGIGKGGIRLPAVDIPVEVNTGVNAAEPGGPPLSVFCVLLGSSEVLPDSTLTSLYHDYGDYVDKTAPAVQAVADQGFIVQGDVPRLQQMYEEVPYLRPTVPVPDKDATRGDLTLTWRGTEAAQSTFALEHSKDKGATWSPVSGAEALASPTFTFPGKGETDGKWIYRVRSSTIIPANVEAPETTVTTPYSDSSGQVIADRKGPKLKLKCPKKVKRGSKAFVKVKAKDKGVGLKKKPKSKIRINTKRPGVRKITAKAKDKLGNKSKKSCKVKVVK
;
A
#
# COMPACT_ATOMS: atom_id res chain seq x y z
N MET A 1 -42.55 38.11 31.09
CA MET A 1 -43.76 37.61 31.81
C MET A 1 -44.92 37.75 30.85
N THR A 2 -45.79 36.79 30.55
CA THR A 2 -46.06 35.41 30.94
C THR A 2 -47.15 34.98 29.95
N LYS A 3 -47.08 33.78 29.35
CA LYS A 3 -48.26 32.99 28.96
C LYS A 3 -47.85 31.60 28.43
N ARG A 4 -48.07 30.61 29.30
CA ARG A 4 -48.45 29.21 29.04
C ARG A 4 -49.68 29.18 28.09
N THR A 5 -50.07 28.18 27.29
CA THR A 5 -49.68 26.79 26.93
C THR A 5 -50.78 26.28 25.96
N TRP A 6 -50.51 25.16 25.24
CA TRP A 6 -51.43 24.20 24.58
C TRP A 6 -51.86 24.43 23.11
N ILE A 7 -51.17 23.74 22.19
CA ILE A 7 -51.70 23.02 21.01
C ILE A 7 -50.84 21.74 20.94
N GLY A 8 -51.34 20.54 21.18
CA GLY A 8 -52.30 19.84 20.33
C GLY A 8 -51.52 18.90 19.41
N ALA A 9 -51.02 17.79 19.95
CA ALA A 9 -50.29 16.77 19.21
C ALA A 9 -51.25 15.97 18.32
N ILE A 10 -51.06 16.03 17.01
CA ILE A 10 -51.58 15.06 16.06
C ILE A 10 -50.41 14.11 15.75
N ALA A 11 -50.40 12.96 16.40
CA ALA A 11 -49.51 11.87 16.07
C ALA A 11 -50.05 11.17 14.81
N LEU A 12 -49.41 11.39 13.68
CA LEU A 12 -49.58 10.56 12.49
C LEU A 12 -48.66 9.35 12.68
N ALA A 13 -49.23 8.23 13.10
CA ALA A 13 -48.50 6.97 13.18
C ALA A 13 -48.29 6.41 11.76
N ILE A 14 -47.12 6.67 11.18
CA ILE A 14 -46.59 5.86 10.09
C ILE A 14 -46.03 4.61 10.76
N VAL A 15 -46.80 3.52 10.72
CA VAL A 15 -46.28 2.19 11.03
C VAL A 15 -45.42 1.78 9.84
N MET A 16 -44.12 2.13 9.88
CA MET A 16 -43.13 1.37 9.13
C MET A 16 -43.03 0.03 9.83
N ALA A 17 -43.66 -0.99 9.24
CA ALA A 17 -43.33 -2.36 9.57
C ALA A 17 -41.91 -2.64 9.06
N PHE A 18 -40.90 -2.28 9.86
CA PHE A 18 -39.63 -2.98 9.80
C PHE A 18 -39.95 -4.40 10.29
N THR A 19 -40.11 -5.34 9.37
CA THR A 19 -39.84 -6.73 9.72
C THR A 19 -38.35 -6.78 9.98
N ALA A 20 -37.94 -6.61 11.24
CA ALA A 20 -36.63 -7.04 11.66
C ALA A 20 -36.54 -8.53 11.30
N GLN A 21 -35.76 -8.88 10.29
CA GLN A 21 -35.35 -10.26 10.14
C GLN A 21 -34.63 -10.62 11.44
N PRO A 22 -35.02 -11.70 12.14
CA PRO A 22 -34.27 -12.10 13.32
C PRO A 22 -32.83 -12.38 12.86
N ALA A 23 -31.88 -11.66 13.45
CA ALA A 23 -30.48 -12.00 13.30
C ALA A 23 -30.31 -13.48 13.69
N PHE A 24 -29.75 -14.29 12.79
CA PHE A 24 -29.36 -15.68 13.00
C PHE A 24 -30.51 -16.66 13.35
N ALA A 25 -31.57 -16.70 12.52
CA ALA A 25 -32.72 -17.59 12.73
C ALA A 25 -32.37 -19.10 12.83
N GLY A 26 -31.26 -19.54 12.22
CA GLY A 26 -30.79 -20.93 12.23
C GLY A 26 -29.68 -21.23 13.25
N LEU A 27 -29.40 -20.32 14.20
CA LEU A 27 -28.34 -20.53 15.22
C LEU A 27 -28.57 -21.81 16.05
N GLY A 28 -29.82 -22.26 16.19
CA GLY A 28 -30.17 -23.50 16.89
C GLY A 28 -29.85 -24.79 16.12
N ASP A 29 -29.60 -24.72 14.81
CA ASP A 29 -29.45 -25.89 13.93
C ASP A 29 -28.00 -26.40 13.81
N VAL A 30 -27.04 -25.58 14.24
CA VAL A 30 -25.63 -25.92 14.43
C VAL A 30 -25.42 -26.38 15.87
N GLU A 31 -24.65 -27.44 16.11
CA GLU A 31 -24.34 -27.83 17.48
C GLU A 31 -23.47 -26.77 18.18
N THR A 32 -23.78 -26.47 19.44
CA THR A 32 -23.00 -25.50 20.22
C THR A 32 -21.65 -26.10 20.58
N PRO A 33 -20.53 -25.54 20.08
CA PRO A 33 -19.21 -26.08 20.40
C PRO A 33 -18.80 -25.74 21.84
N THR A 34 -17.82 -26.48 22.34
CA THR A 34 -17.10 -26.15 23.57
C THR A 34 -15.81 -25.43 23.21
N VAL A 35 -15.58 -24.25 23.78
CA VAL A 35 -14.40 -23.40 23.53
C VAL A 35 -13.46 -23.45 24.73
N GLU A 36 -12.17 -23.70 24.45
CA GLU A 36 -11.06 -23.68 25.41
C GLU A 36 -10.06 -22.58 25.00
N GLY A 37 -9.48 -21.91 25.99
CA GLY A 37 -8.47 -20.87 25.77
C GLY A 37 -8.74 -19.54 26.50
N PRO A 38 -7.97 -18.49 26.18
CA PRO A 38 -6.94 -18.47 25.15
C PRO A 38 -5.74 -19.37 25.49
N GLU A 39 -5.18 -20.02 24.48
CA GLU A 39 -4.01 -20.88 24.61
C GLU A 39 -2.75 -20.05 24.92
N ALA A 40 -2.02 -20.44 25.97
CA ALA A 40 -0.83 -19.72 26.39
C ALA A 40 0.21 -19.65 25.26
N SER A 41 0.69 -18.45 24.97
CA SER A 41 1.72 -18.22 23.94
C SER A 41 3.05 -17.80 24.57
N GLY A 42 4.16 -18.29 24.01
CA GLY A 42 5.51 -17.97 24.50
C GLY A 42 6.61 -18.61 23.64
N PRO A 43 7.90 -18.42 23.99
CA PRO A 43 9.01 -19.00 23.25
C PRO A 43 8.88 -20.52 23.08
N GLY A 44 8.87 -21.00 21.83
CA GLY A 44 8.68 -22.42 21.50
C GLY A 44 7.23 -22.91 21.56
N ASN A 45 6.28 -22.03 21.88
CA ASN A 45 4.85 -22.31 21.95
C ASN A 45 4.06 -21.10 21.41
N THR A 46 4.30 -20.75 20.15
CA THR A 46 3.58 -19.68 19.44
C THR A 46 2.53 -20.27 18.49
N PRO A 47 1.41 -19.56 18.25
CA PRO A 47 0.48 -19.93 17.20
C PRO A 47 1.20 -20.02 15.85
N PHE A 48 0.84 -21.03 15.04
CA PHE A 48 1.37 -21.14 13.68
C PHE A 48 0.89 -19.94 12.85
N LEU A 49 1.83 -19.27 12.18
CA LEU A 49 1.66 -17.99 11.48
C LEU A 49 1.15 -16.85 12.36
N ALA A 50 1.49 -16.84 13.66
CA ALA A 50 1.29 -15.66 14.52
C ALA A 50 1.83 -14.39 13.84
N THR A 51 1.08 -13.29 13.89
CA THR A 51 1.47 -12.05 13.18
C THR A 51 2.76 -11.48 13.75
N ASP A 52 3.58 -10.87 12.89
CA ASP A 52 4.77 -10.10 13.28
C ASP A 52 4.47 -8.61 13.51
N ILE A 53 3.22 -8.19 13.31
CA ILE A 53 2.74 -6.85 13.65
C ILE A 53 2.73 -6.70 15.18
N ASP A 54 3.27 -5.59 15.68
CA ASP A 54 3.17 -5.21 17.10
C ASP A 54 1.74 -4.75 17.44
N LEU A 55 0.83 -5.72 17.57
CA LEU A 55 -0.59 -5.49 17.87
C LEU A 55 -0.78 -4.73 19.19
N ALA A 56 0.05 -5.01 20.19
CA ALA A 56 -0.03 -4.34 21.50
C ALA A 56 0.17 -2.82 21.36
N SER A 57 1.14 -2.38 20.53
CA SER A 57 1.34 -0.95 20.25
C SER A 57 0.15 -0.29 19.53
N LYS A 58 -0.68 -1.10 18.86
CA LYS A 58 -1.89 -0.70 18.14
C LYS A 58 -3.17 -0.87 18.96
N GLY A 59 -3.07 -1.31 20.22
CA GLY A 59 -4.23 -1.57 21.08
C GLY A 59 -5.00 -2.84 20.72
N TYR A 60 -4.37 -3.79 20.03
CA TYR A 60 -4.93 -5.08 19.62
C TYR A 60 -4.28 -6.24 20.37
N VAL A 61 -4.96 -7.39 20.36
CA VAL A 61 -4.44 -8.68 20.82
C VAL A 61 -4.60 -9.74 19.73
N GLU A 62 -3.70 -10.72 19.72
CA GLU A 62 -3.85 -11.99 19.01
C GLU A 62 -3.95 -13.10 20.06
N GLU A 63 -5.01 -13.88 20.00
CA GLU A 63 -5.28 -14.98 20.90
C GLU A 63 -5.70 -16.21 20.10
N GLU A 64 -5.18 -17.38 20.45
CA GLU A 64 -5.61 -18.64 19.86
C GLU A 64 -6.56 -19.35 20.81
N TYR A 65 -7.66 -19.88 20.28
CA TYR A 65 -8.63 -20.68 21.01
C TYR A 65 -8.79 -22.02 20.33
N GLU A 66 -9.01 -23.06 21.12
CA GLU A 66 -9.46 -24.35 20.62
C GLU A 66 -10.96 -24.48 20.79
N TYR A 67 -11.62 -25.18 19.87
CA TYR A 67 -13.02 -25.52 20.04
C TYR A 67 -13.32 -26.91 19.50
N SER A 68 -14.29 -27.57 20.15
CA SER A 68 -14.66 -28.96 19.89
C SER A 68 -16.16 -29.18 19.93
N GLY A 69 -16.62 -30.24 19.28
CA GLY A 69 -18.04 -30.59 19.18
C GLY A 69 -18.23 -31.79 18.24
N ASP A 70 -19.47 -32.05 17.86
CA ASP A 70 -19.77 -32.99 16.77
C ASP A 70 -20.02 -32.23 15.46
N ALA A 71 -19.37 -32.67 14.38
CA ALA A 71 -19.60 -32.16 13.04
C ALA A 71 -20.44 -33.14 12.22
N PHE A 72 -21.27 -32.61 11.33
CA PHE A 72 -22.05 -33.38 10.37
C PHE A 72 -21.51 -33.19 8.95
N ARG A 73 -21.79 -34.17 8.09
CA ARG A 73 -21.63 -34.04 6.65
C ARG A 73 -22.93 -33.56 6.01
N TYR A 74 -22.81 -33.00 4.82
CA TYR A 74 -23.92 -32.49 4.04
C TYR A 74 -23.92 -33.11 2.64
N ASP A 75 -25.08 -33.58 2.19
CA ASP A 75 -25.28 -33.88 0.78
C ASP A 75 -25.49 -32.57 0.04
N ARG A 76 -24.47 -32.16 -0.71
CA ARG A 76 -24.44 -30.92 -1.50
C ARG A 76 -24.69 -31.17 -2.99
N THR A 77 -25.09 -32.38 -3.38
CA THR A 77 -25.38 -32.72 -4.78
C THR A 77 -26.59 -31.93 -5.32
N GLY A 78 -26.77 -31.94 -6.64
CA GLY A 78 -27.81 -31.17 -7.32
C GLY A 78 -27.40 -29.74 -7.67
N ALA A 79 -28.37 -28.94 -8.13
CA ALA A 79 -28.16 -27.56 -8.61
C ALA A 79 -27.74 -26.61 -7.48
N ASP A 80 -26.99 -25.54 -7.79
CA ASP A 80 -26.42 -24.62 -6.79
C ASP A 80 -27.45 -23.96 -5.87
N ASP A 81 -28.67 -23.73 -6.38
CA ASP A 81 -29.82 -23.15 -5.66
C ASP A 81 -30.59 -24.15 -4.79
N VAL A 82 -30.16 -25.40 -4.72
CA VAL A 82 -30.75 -26.42 -3.84
C VAL A 82 -29.97 -26.49 -2.53
N THR A 83 -30.61 -26.14 -1.42
CA THR A 83 -30.06 -26.27 -0.06
C THR A 83 -29.59 -27.70 0.20
N ALA A 84 -28.44 -27.85 0.87
CA ALA A 84 -27.92 -29.16 1.22
C ALA A 84 -28.79 -29.88 2.25
N THR A 85 -28.68 -31.21 2.31
CA THR A 85 -29.33 -32.01 3.35
C THR A 85 -28.31 -32.55 4.33
N LYS A 86 -28.54 -32.36 5.64
CA LYS A 86 -27.70 -32.92 6.70
C LYS A 86 -27.71 -34.45 6.64
N ILE A 87 -26.54 -35.08 6.63
CA ILE A 87 -26.39 -36.54 6.60
C ILE A 87 -26.33 -37.04 8.05
N THR A 88 -27.39 -37.74 8.48
CA THR A 88 -27.55 -38.24 9.87
C THR A 88 -27.11 -39.70 10.03
N THR A 89 -26.18 -40.17 9.20
CA THR A 89 -25.65 -41.54 9.20
C THR A 89 -24.14 -41.53 9.02
N GLY A 90 -23.45 -42.54 9.57
CA GLY A 90 -21.99 -42.58 9.59
C GLY A 90 -21.42 -42.05 10.91
N GLY A 91 -20.11 -41.84 10.99
CA GLY A 91 -19.44 -41.49 12.24
C GLY A 91 -19.22 -42.69 13.17
N PRO A 92 -18.50 -42.51 14.29
CA PRO A 92 -18.16 -43.60 15.21
C PRO A 92 -19.37 -44.36 15.76
N ASN A 93 -20.51 -43.67 15.91
CA ASN A 93 -21.74 -44.22 16.48
C ASN A 93 -22.84 -44.45 15.44
N SER A 94 -22.55 -44.27 14.14
CA SER A 94 -23.53 -44.39 13.03
C SER A 94 -24.72 -43.41 13.07
N ASP A 95 -24.60 -42.31 13.82
CA ASP A 95 -25.61 -41.25 14.01
C ASP A 95 -25.32 -39.97 13.17
N GLY A 96 -24.30 -40.02 12.31
CA GLY A 96 -23.87 -38.90 11.47
C GLY A 96 -22.97 -37.90 12.18
N LYS A 97 -22.69 -38.10 13.47
CA LYS A 97 -21.84 -37.22 14.28
C LYS A 97 -20.38 -37.62 14.18
N PHE A 98 -19.53 -36.64 13.95
CA PHE A 98 -18.08 -36.81 13.91
C PHE A 98 -17.43 -35.86 14.92
N PRO A 99 -16.94 -36.37 16.06
CA PRO A 99 -16.24 -35.55 17.04
C PRO A 99 -15.03 -34.86 16.40
N TYR A 100 -14.93 -33.56 16.58
CA TYR A 100 -13.81 -32.75 16.10
C TYR A 100 -13.24 -31.89 17.24
N ARG A 101 -11.98 -31.50 17.08
CA ARG A 101 -11.30 -30.47 17.88
C ARG A 101 -10.42 -29.68 16.92
N THR A 102 -10.58 -28.37 16.89
CA THR A 102 -9.82 -27.49 15.99
C THR A 102 -9.48 -26.19 16.70
N ARG A 103 -8.88 -25.23 15.98
CA ARG A 103 -8.53 -23.91 16.50
C ARG A 103 -9.17 -22.77 15.71
N MET A 104 -9.19 -21.61 16.36
CA MET A 104 -9.35 -20.30 15.72
C MET A 104 -8.29 -19.32 16.23
N ILE A 105 -7.85 -18.42 15.36
CA ILE A 105 -7.01 -17.28 15.71
C ILE A 105 -7.90 -16.04 15.75
N VAL A 106 -7.91 -15.33 16.87
CA VAL A 106 -8.72 -14.13 17.08
C VAL A 106 -7.79 -12.94 17.19
N ARG A 107 -7.94 -11.98 16.27
CA ARG A 107 -7.28 -10.66 16.33
C ARG A 107 -8.33 -9.59 16.51
N ARG A 108 -8.27 -8.86 17.62
CA ARG A 108 -9.31 -7.89 18.00
C ARG A 108 -8.75 -6.74 18.83
N PRO A 109 -9.50 -5.62 18.97
CA PRO A 109 -9.17 -4.60 19.95
C PRO A 109 -9.03 -5.21 21.37
N ALA A 110 -8.02 -4.74 22.11
CA ALA A 110 -7.81 -5.14 23.49
C ALA A 110 -8.92 -4.58 24.41
N ASN A 111 -9.40 -3.37 24.09
CA ASN A 111 -10.49 -2.69 24.77
C ASN A 111 -11.80 -2.88 23.97
N PRO A 112 -12.83 -3.53 24.53
CA PRO A 112 -14.10 -3.75 23.85
C PRO A 112 -14.81 -2.48 23.34
N ALA A 113 -14.53 -1.31 23.94
CA ALA A 113 -15.12 -0.04 23.48
C ALA A 113 -14.56 0.43 22.12
N ASP A 114 -13.43 -0.11 21.67
CA ASP A 114 -12.81 0.22 20.38
C ASP A 114 -13.24 -0.76 19.26
N PHE A 115 -14.05 -1.77 19.58
CA PHE A 115 -14.66 -2.69 18.60
C PHE A 115 -15.78 -2.01 17.82
N ASN A 116 -15.73 -2.10 16.50
CA ASN A 116 -16.67 -1.43 15.60
C ASN A 116 -17.99 -2.20 15.38
N GLY A 117 -18.17 -3.37 16.00
CA GLY A 117 -19.34 -4.22 15.84
C GLY A 117 -19.22 -5.29 14.75
N THR A 118 -18.16 -5.28 13.93
CA THR A 118 -18.01 -6.20 12.80
C THR A 118 -16.92 -7.23 13.03
N VAL A 119 -17.27 -8.50 12.81
CA VAL A 119 -16.32 -9.61 12.77
C VAL A 119 -16.13 -10.10 11.33
N VAL A 120 -14.88 -10.14 10.87
CA VAL A 120 -14.50 -10.80 9.61
C VAL A 120 -13.99 -12.19 9.94
N VAL A 121 -14.74 -13.22 9.52
CA VAL A 121 -14.43 -14.62 9.82
C VAL A 121 -13.83 -15.29 8.59
N GLU A 122 -12.52 -15.46 8.59
CA GLU A 122 -11.80 -16.04 7.48
C GLU A 122 -11.72 -17.56 7.57
N TRP A 123 -12.18 -18.22 6.51
CA TRP A 123 -11.88 -19.63 6.28
C TRP A 123 -10.42 -19.75 5.81
N LEU A 124 -9.54 -20.25 6.68
CA LEU A 124 -8.11 -20.35 6.40
C LEU A 124 -7.83 -21.26 5.19
N ASN A 125 -7.02 -20.77 4.28
CA ASN A 125 -6.74 -21.45 3.02
C ASN A 125 -5.68 -22.55 3.21
N VAL A 126 -5.91 -23.75 2.67
CA VAL A 126 -4.98 -24.90 2.82
C VAL A 126 -4.27 -25.31 1.54
N THR A 127 -4.28 -24.48 0.50
CA THR A 127 -3.74 -24.83 -0.83
C THR A 127 -2.24 -25.11 -0.80
N ALA A 128 -1.51 -24.45 0.09
CA ALA A 128 -0.08 -24.67 0.31
C ALA A 128 0.22 -25.95 1.14
N GLY A 129 -0.82 -26.67 1.58
CA GLY A 129 -0.70 -27.85 2.45
C GLY A 129 -0.75 -27.52 3.94
N PHE A 130 -0.99 -26.27 4.31
CA PHE A 130 -1.12 -25.75 5.67
C PHE A 130 -2.05 -24.53 5.66
N ASP A 131 -2.57 -24.14 6.83
CA ASP A 131 -3.44 -22.96 6.97
C ASP A 131 -2.70 -21.66 6.61
N VAL A 132 -3.32 -20.83 5.78
CA VAL A 132 -2.85 -19.47 5.44
C VAL A 132 -4.01 -18.48 5.48
N GLU A 133 -3.72 -17.29 5.99
CA GLU A 133 -4.67 -16.21 6.28
C GLU A 133 -4.55 -15.08 5.24
N TRP A 134 -4.80 -15.40 3.97
CA TRP A 134 -4.51 -14.48 2.87
C TRP A 134 -5.34 -13.19 2.86
N ASN A 135 -6.60 -13.19 3.34
CA ASN A 135 -7.34 -11.92 3.46
C ASN A 135 -6.79 -11.04 4.60
N TRP A 136 -6.36 -11.64 5.73
CA TRP A 136 -5.61 -10.91 6.75
C TRP A 136 -4.30 -10.35 6.19
N MET A 137 -3.52 -11.17 5.48
CA MET A 137 -2.25 -10.77 4.88
C MET A 137 -2.44 -9.73 3.76
N GLY A 138 -3.62 -9.63 3.15
CA GLY A 138 -3.92 -8.61 2.15
C GLY A 138 -3.67 -7.19 2.66
N ASP A 139 -4.33 -6.81 3.76
CA ASP A 139 -4.13 -5.51 4.39
C ASP A 139 -4.59 -5.45 5.86
N PRO A 140 -3.78 -5.97 6.80
CA PRO A 140 -4.16 -6.04 8.21
C PRO A 140 -4.29 -4.66 8.86
N GLN A 141 -3.61 -3.64 8.32
CA GLN A 141 -3.64 -2.26 8.84
C GLN A 141 -5.05 -1.67 8.76
N TYR A 142 -5.80 -1.94 7.69
CA TYR A 142 -7.17 -1.46 7.55
C TYR A 142 -8.11 -2.04 8.62
N LEU A 143 -8.01 -3.34 8.90
CA LEU A 143 -8.81 -4.00 9.93
C LEU A 143 -8.51 -3.42 11.32
N ILE A 144 -7.22 -3.24 11.63
CA ILE A 144 -6.75 -2.70 12.91
C ILE A 144 -7.25 -1.26 13.11
N ASP A 145 -7.00 -0.38 12.14
CA ASP A 145 -7.30 1.06 12.25
C ASP A 145 -8.79 1.36 12.37
N ASN A 146 -9.64 0.44 11.92
CA ASN A 146 -11.09 0.63 11.90
C ASN A 146 -11.82 -0.19 12.98
N GLY A 147 -11.11 -0.85 13.91
CA GLY A 147 -11.73 -1.51 15.06
C GLY A 147 -12.40 -2.85 14.75
N TYR A 148 -12.05 -3.52 13.65
CA TYR A 148 -12.62 -4.83 13.31
C TYR A 148 -12.06 -5.93 14.22
N ALA A 149 -12.88 -6.95 14.50
CA ALA A 149 -12.35 -8.24 14.93
C ALA A 149 -12.15 -9.13 13.68
N TRP A 150 -11.00 -9.78 13.57
CA TRP A 150 -10.72 -10.79 12.56
C TRP A 150 -10.57 -12.15 13.23
N VAL A 151 -11.18 -13.18 12.66
CA VAL A 151 -11.12 -14.55 13.18
C VAL A 151 -10.78 -15.53 12.06
N GLY A 152 -9.61 -16.15 12.12
CA GLY A 152 -9.21 -17.21 11.20
C GLY A 152 -9.60 -18.58 11.74
N ILE A 153 -10.40 -19.34 11.00
CA ILE A 153 -10.85 -20.69 11.39
C ILE A 153 -10.07 -21.77 10.61
N SER A 154 -9.41 -22.67 11.34
CA SER A 154 -8.84 -23.90 10.81
C SER A 154 -9.95 -24.94 10.55
N ALA A 155 -10.69 -24.80 9.45
CA ALA A 155 -11.84 -25.66 9.17
C ALA A 155 -11.46 -27.05 8.59
N GLN A 156 -10.29 -27.14 7.96
CA GLN A 156 -9.93 -28.22 7.05
C GLN A 156 -8.93 -29.21 7.65
N ASN A 157 -9.08 -30.51 7.35
CA ASN A 157 -8.19 -31.56 7.85
C ASN A 157 -6.73 -31.35 7.44
N VAL A 158 -6.48 -30.80 6.24
CA VAL A 158 -5.12 -30.47 5.75
C VAL A 158 -4.40 -29.53 6.72
N GLY A 159 -5.06 -28.44 7.12
CA GLY A 159 -4.52 -27.47 8.07
C GLY A 159 -4.23 -28.11 9.42
N ILE A 160 -5.16 -28.90 9.95
CA ILE A 160 -5.01 -29.61 11.23
C ILE A 160 -3.81 -30.55 11.23
N ASN A 161 -3.59 -31.31 10.16
CA ASN A 161 -2.43 -32.20 10.08
C ASN A 161 -1.11 -31.42 9.98
N ALA A 162 -1.09 -30.28 9.29
CA ALA A 162 0.09 -29.42 9.22
C ALA A 162 0.43 -28.82 10.60
N LEU A 163 -0.59 -28.35 11.34
CA LEU A 163 -0.42 -27.83 12.70
C LEU A 163 0.21 -28.88 13.63
N LYS A 164 -0.27 -30.13 13.58
CA LYS A 164 0.35 -31.25 14.31
C LYS A 164 1.81 -31.46 13.96
N GLY A 165 2.16 -31.30 12.68
CA GLY A 165 3.56 -31.38 12.23
C GLY A 165 4.42 -30.23 12.77
N PHE A 166 3.86 -29.02 12.81
CA PHE A 166 4.56 -27.81 13.28
C PHE A 166 4.82 -27.84 14.80
N ASN A 167 3.80 -28.15 15.60
CA ASN A 167 3.96 -28.28 17.06
C ASN A 167 3.10 -29.44 17.60
N PRO A 168 3.67 -30.66 17.69
CA PRO A 168 2.94 -31.84 18.16
C PRO A 168 2.42 -31.73 19.59
N THR A 169 3.10 -30.96 20.45
CA THR A 169 2.69 -30.78 21.85
C THR A 169 1.50 -29.86 21.97
N ARG A 170 1.47 -28.77 21.19
CA ARG A 170 0.37 -27.81 21.19
C ARG A 170 -0.87 -28.36 20.49
N TYR A 171 -0.70 -28.99 19.33
CA TYR A 171 -1.81 -29.34 18.43
C TYR A 171 -2.12 -30.84 18.34
N GLY A 172 -1.47 -31.68 19.16
CA GLY A 172 -1.57 -33.14 19.07
C GLY A 172 -3.00 -33.66 19.18
N ASP A 173 -3.81 -33.00 20.00
CA ASP A 173 -5.20 -33.37 20.28
C ASP A 173 -6.21 -32.79 19.28
N LEU A 174 -5.80 -31.88 18.38
CA LEU A 174 -6.67 -31.42 17.31
C LEU A 174 -7.10 -32.60 16.45
N VAL A 175 -8.34 -32.64 15.97
CA VAL A 175 -8.83 -33.70 15.10
C VAL A 175 -9.95 -33.17 14.23
N ASN A 176 -9.80 -33.33 12.93
CA ASN A 176 -10.92 -33.35 11.99
C ASN A 176 -10.92 -34.77 11.41
N PRO A 177 -11.87 -35.65 11.74
CA PRO A 177 -11.79 -37.07 11.38
C PRO A 177 -12.14 -37.34 9.89
N ASP A 178 -12.32 -36.31 9.06
CA ASP A 178 -12.57 -36.50 7.64
C ASP A 178 -11.30 -36.99 6.91
N PRO A 179 -11.33 -38.12 6.20
CA PRO A 179 -10.16 -38.62 5.48
C PRO A 179 -9.75 -37.71 4.31
N LEU A 180 -8.44 -37.45 4.17
CA LEU A 180 -7.82 -36.90 2.97
C LEU A 180 -7.32 -38.00 2.03
N PRO A 181 -7.47 -37.83 0.70
CA PRO A 181 -8.70 -37.56 -0.03
C PRO A 181 -9.36 -38.87 -0.52
N ASN A 182 -10.69 -38.95 -0.48
CA ASN A 182 -11.45 -39.95 -1.24
C ASN A 182 -11.84 -39.35 -2.61
N PRO A 183 -11.43 -39.93 -3.76
CA PRO A 183 -11.74 -39.41 -5.09
C PRO A 183 -13.24 -39.47 -5.50
N GLN A 184 -14.15 -39.94 -4.65
CA GLN A 184 -15.57 -40.15 -4.99
C GLN A 184 -16.59 -39.45 -4.08
N SER A 185 -16.17 -38.66 -3.08
CA SER A 185 -17.05 -37.85 -2.22
C SER A 185 -16.36 -36.53 -1.87
N ASP A 186 -17.11 -35.48 -1.57
CA ASP A 186 -16.58 -34.19 -1.06
C ASP A 186 -15.51 -34.42 0.02
N SER A 187 -14.22 -34.35 -0.37
CA SER A 187 -13.12 -34.50 0.57
C SER A 187 -13.19 -33.35 1.56
N ASP A 188 -13.07 -33.62 2.88
CA ASP A 188 -13.15 -32.59 3.92
C ASP A 188 -14.55 -31.94 4.05
N ALA A 189 -15.61 -32.72 3.82
CA ALA A 189 -17.02 -32.34 3.99
C ALA A 189 -17.36 -31.85 5.42
N LEU A 190 -16.64 -32.31 6.46
CA LEU A 190 -16.88 -31.84 7.84
C LEU A 190 -16.52 -30.35 8.03
N SER A 191 -15.66 -29.80 7.16
CA SER A 191 -15.20 -28.42 7.26
C SER A 191 -16.33 -27.38 7.25
N PHE A 192 -17.45 -27.66 6.56
CA PHE A 192 -18.61 -26.76 6.53
C PHE A 192 -19.31 -26.64 7.90
N GLU A 193 -19.48 -27.75 8.62
CA GLU A 193 -20.05 -27.71 9.97
C GLU A 193 -19.05 -27.12 10.97
N ILE A 194 -17.77 -27.49 10.85
CA ILE A 194 -16.71 -26.96 11.72
C ILE A 194 -16.62 -25.43 11.60
N TYR A 195 -16.62 -24.90 10.37
CA TYR A 195 -16.64 -23.45 10.14
C TYR A 195 -17.92 -22.79 10.71
N SER A 196 -19.08 -23.42 10.52
CA SER A 196 -20.36 -22.94 11.10
C SER A 196 -20.32 -22.91 12.63
N ALA A 197 -19.78 -23.94 13.26
CA ALA A 197 -19.63 -24.01 14.71
C ALA A 197 -18.64 -22.95 15.22
N GLY A 198 -17.55 -22.71 14.51
CA GLY A 198 -16.63 -21.62 14.82
C GLY A 198 -17.30 -20.25 14.77
N ILE A 199 -18.13 -19.96 13.75
CA ILE A 199 -18.93 -18.72 13.71
C ILE A 199 -19.92 -18.68 14.88
N LYS A 200 -20.62 -19.79 15.14
CA LYS A 200 -21.57 -19.87 16.25
C LYS A 200 -20.91 -19.54 17.59
N ALA A 201 -19.70 -20.01 17.85
CA ALA A 201 -18.93 -19.70 19.07
C ALA A 201 -18.67 -18.20 19.27
N LEU A 202 -18.67 -17.40 18.21
CA LEU A 202 -18.49 -15.94 18.26
C LEU A 202 -19.80 -15.19 18.52
N LEU A 203 -20.95 -15.79 18.16
CA LEU A 203 -22.29 -15.20 18.27
C LEU A 203 -22.97 -15.54 19.59
N ASP A 204 -22.79 -16.77 20.02
CA ASP A 204 -23.28 -17.36 21.26
C ASP A 204 -22.08 -18.12 21.79
N ALA A 205 -21.47 -17.62 22.88
CA ALA A 205 -20.13 -17.92 23.42
C ALA A 205 -19.76 -19.41 23.61
N GLY A 206 -20.59 -20.32 23.13
CA GLY A 206 -20.43 -21.74 23.21
C GLY A 206 -20.67 -22.21 24.63
N ASN A 207 -20.21 -23.42 24.90
CA ASN A 207 -19.86 -23.81 26.25
C ASN A 207 -18.40 -23.42 26.49
N GLY A 208 -18.06 -22.66 27.53
CA GLY A 208 -16.67 -22.38 27.89
C GLY A 208 -16.25 -20.93 27.69
N ALA A 209 -15.06 -20.70 27.13
CA ALA A 209 -14.48 -19.37 26.99
C ALA A 209 -15.16 -18.56 25.88
N ASP A 210 -15.38 -17.26 26.13
CA ASP A 210 -15.86 -16.31 25.12
C ASP A 210 -14.66 -15.81 24.29
N PRO A 211 -14.59 -16.07 22.96
CA PRO A 211 -13.51 -15.57 22.12
C PRO A 211 -13.55 -14.04 21.91
N LEU A 212 -14.70 -13.41 22.16
CA LEU A 212 -14.94 -11.97 21.96
C LEU A 212 -15.43 -11.31 23.27
N PRO A 213 -14.65 -11.39 24.37
CA PRO A 213 -15.12 -11.01 25.69
C PRO A 213 -15.58 -9.56 25.76
N GLY A 214 -16.88 -9.37 26.03
CA GLY A 214 -17.49 -8.04 26.13
C GLY A 214 -17.75 -7.35 24.79
N MET A 215 -17.58 -8.05 23.68
CA MET A 215 -17.89 -7.58 22.32
C MET A 215 -19.08 -8.39 21.78
N THR A 216 -20.13 -7.70 21.33
CA THR A 216 -21.27 -8.37 20.69
C THR A 216 -21.25 -8.02 19.20
N PRO A 217 -21.05 -8.99 18.30
CA PRO A 217 -21.10 -8.75 16.88
C PRO A 217 -22.47 -8.22 16.45
N SER A 218 -22.50 -7.11 15.72
CA SER A 218 -23.67 -6.61 14.99
C SER A 218 -23.63 -6.96 13.50
N THR A 219 -22.45 -7.36 13.01
CA THR A 219 -22.25 -7.79 11.62
C THR A 219 -21.18 -8.88 11.58
N VAL A 220 -21.48 -9.98 10.90
CA VAL A 220 -20.53 -11.06 10.63
C VAL A 220 -20.35 -11.19 9.12
N ILE A 221 -19.09 -11.06 8.68
CA ILE A 221 -18.68 -11.26 7.29
C ILE A 221 -17.93 -12.58 7.21
N ALA A 222 -18.50 -13.58 6.53
CA ALA A 222 -17.77 -14.79 6.16
C ALA A 222 -16.83 -14.48 5.00
N SER A 223 -15.53 -14.76 5.15
CA SER A 223 -14.54 -14.52 4.11
C SER A 223 -13.75 -15.76 3.73
N GLY A 224 -13.36 -15.84 2.45
CA GLY A 224 -12.52 -16.90 1.94
C GLY A 224 -11.78 -16.44 0.68
N GLU A 225 -10.54 -16.88 0.54
CA GLU A 225 -9.67 -16.54 -0.59
C GLU A 225 -9.30 -17.79 -1.39
N SER A 226 -9.27 -17.71 -2.71
CA SER A 226 -8.80 -18.81 -3.57
C SER A 226 -9.63 -20.10 -3.35
N GLN A 227 -8.99 -21.22 -2.97
CA GLN A 227 -9.67 -22.46 -2.61
C GLN A 227 -10.69 -22.29 -1.48
N SER A 228 -10.38 -21.54 -0.42
CA SER A 228 -11.35 -21.28 0.65
C SER A 228 -12.47 -20.34 0.16
N GLY A 229 -12.23 -19.50 -0.86
CA GLY A 229 -13.28 -18.79 -1.58
C GLY A 229 -14.22 -19.71 -2.38
N SER A 230 -13.72 -20.84 -2.90
CA SER A 230 -14.55 -21.86 -3.55
C SER A 230 -15.41 -22.60 -2.51
N ARG A 231 -14.83 -22.91 -1.34
CA ARG A 231 -15.60 -23.40 -0.17
C ARG A 231 -16.64 -22.39 0.26
N MET A 232 -16.32 -21.10 0.25
CA MET A 232 -17.23 -20.02 0.62
C MET A 232 -18.41 -19.91 -0.35
N SER A 233 -18.17 -20.03 -1.65
CA SER A 233 -19.24 -20.06 -2.66
C SER A 233 -20.17 -21.26 -2.43
N ALA A 234 -19.62 -22.44 -2.13
CA ALA A 234 -20.41 -23.60 -1.75
C ALA A 234 -21.17 -23.40 -0.42
N TYR A 235 -20.55 -22.76 0.58
CA TYR A 235 -21.18 -22.44 1.85
C TYR A 235 -22.40 -21.53 1.63
N TYR A 236 -22.21 -20.41 0.91
CA TYR A 236 -23.29 -19.48 0.54
C TYR A 236 -24.47 -20.18 -0.12
N ASN A 237 -24.18 -21.02 -1.11
CA ASN A 237 -25.21 -21.68 -1.91
C ASN A 237 -25.97 -22.77 -1.13
N LYS A 238 -25.22 -23.56 -0.34
CA LYS A 238 -25.68 -24.88 0.16
C LYS A 238 -25.86 -24.96 1.66
N ILE A 239 -25.04 -24.24 2.44
CA ILE A 239 -24.94 -24.40 3.90
C ILE A 239 -25.57 -23.22 4.63
N GLN A 240 -25.29 -21.99 4.19
CA GLN A 240 -25.90 -20.78 4.73
C GLN A 240 -27.44 -20.87 4.82
N PRO A 241 -28.17 -21.45 3.84
CA PRO A 241 -29.62 -21.60 3.96
C PRO A 241 -30.12 -22.52 5.08
N LEU A 242 -29.23 -23.30 5.70
CA LEU A 242 -29.56 -24.14 6.85
C LEU A 242 -29.44 -23.38 8.16
N HIS A 243 -28.39 -22.56 8.30
CA HIS A 243 -27.96 -22.04 9.59
C HIS A 243 -28.11 -20.52 9.73
N GLU A 244 -28.10 -19.80 8.60
CA GLU A 244 -28.27 -18.35 8.51
C GLU A 244 -27.37 -17.56 9.48
N LEU A 245 -26.08 -17.93 9.59
CA LEU A 245 -25.17 -17.47 10.66
C LEU A 245 -24.40 -16.19 10.36
N VAL A 246 -24.47 -15.67 9.14
CA VAL A 246 -23.70 -14.50 8.72
C VAL A 246 -24.56 -13.52 7.94
N ASP A 247 -24.19 -12.25 7.99
CA ASP A 247 -24.89 -11.15 7.31
C ASP A 247 -24.37 -10.94 5.89
N ALA A 248 -23.09 -11.26 5.68
CA ALA A 248 -22.36 -10.92 4.48
C ALA A 248 -21.26 -11.92 4.12
N PHE A 249 -20.88 -11.92 2.84
CA PHE A 249 -19.88 -12.81 2.25
C PHE A 249 -18.85 -12.00 1.44
N LEU A 250 -17.57 -12.17 1.79
CA LEU A 250 -16.44 -11.69 1.01
C LEU A 250 -15.75 -12.88 0.33
N ILE A 251 -15.73 -12.89 -1.00
CA ILE A 251 -15.09 -13.96 -1.78
C ILE A 251 -13.95 -13.36 -2.59
N THR A 252 -12.72 -13.72 -2.25
CA THR A 252 -11.50 -13.10 -2.81
C THR A 252 -10.79 -14.07 -3.76
N VAL A 253 -10.40 -13.58 -4.95
CA VAL A 253 -9.67 -14.31 -6.01
C VAL A 253 -10.17 -15.75 -6.24
N SER A 254 -11.49 -15.90 -6.23
CA SER A 254 -12.16 -17.18 -6.44
C SER A 254 -13.40 -17.01 -7.32
N THR A 255 -13.80 -18.09 -8.00
CA THR A 255 -14.91 -18.08 -8.95
C THR A 255 -15.89 -19.20 -8.62
N GLY A 256 -17.12 -19.06 -9.12
CA GLY A 256 -18.19 -20.02 -8.90
C GLY A 256 -19.56 -19.34 -8.98
N THR A 257 -20.60 -20.08 -9.34
CA THR A 257 -21.96 -19.52 -9.31
C THR A 257 -22.34 -19.16 -7.88
N LEU A 258 -22.99 -18.02 -7.69
CA LEU A 258 -23.75 -17.73 -6.47
C LEU A 258 -25.22 -17.64 -6.84
N ARG A 259 -26.08 -18.29 -6.05
CA ARG A 259 -27.53 -18.17 -6.19
C ARG A 259 -28.01 -16.74 -5.92
N ASP A 260 -29.08 -16.29 -6.56
CA ASP A 260 -29.58 -14.92 -6.50
C ASP A 260 -30.86 -14.74 -5.65
N ASP A 261 -31.35 -15.81 -5.05
CA ASP A 261 -32.55 -15.88 -4.22
C ASP A 261 -32.26 -15.81 -2.71
N ARG A 262 -31.03 -15.44 -2.33
CA ARG A 262 -30.58 -15.30 -0.93
C ARG A 262 -30.55 -13.84 -0.48
N PRO A 263 -30.98 -13.52 0.76
CA PRO A 263 -30.99 -12.15 1.27
C PRO A 263 -29.60 -11.62 1.65
N GLU A 264 -28.65 -12.49 2.00
CA GLU A 264 -27.31 -12.10 2.46
C GLU A 264 -26.51 -11.41 1.35
N LYS A 265 -25.72 -10.41 1.76
CA LYS A 265 -24.94 -9.60 0.82
C LYS A 265 -23.63 -10.28 0.49
N ALA A 266 -23.25 -10.29 -0.78
CA ALA A 266 -22.00 -10.87 -1.23
C ALA A 266 -21.25 -9.89 -2.14
N ILE A 267 -19.97 -9.69 -1.86
CA ILE A 267 -19.04 -9.04 -2.79
C ILE A 267 -17.94 -10.04 -3.13
N ARG A 268 -17.77 -10.29 -4.42
CA ARG A 268 -16.64 -11.04 -4.95
C ARG A 268 -15.61 -10.07 -5.51
N VAL A 269 -14.39 -10.10 -5.00
CA VAL A 269 -13.25 -9.36 -5.55
C VAL A 269 -12.32 -10.34 -6.23
N ILE A 270 -12.14 -10.23 -7.54
CA ILE A 270 -11.27 -11.09 -8.33
C ILE A 270 -10.21 -10.29 -9.07
N SER A 271 -9.08 -10.92 -9.34
CA SER A 271 -7.96 -10.33 -10.07
C SER A 271 -8.03 -10.65 -11.57
N GLU A 272 -7.04 -10.18 -12.34
CA GLU A 272 -6.90 -10.58 -13.74
C GLU A 272 -6.72 -12.11 -13.86
N THR A 273 -6.07 -12.77 -12.90
CA THR A 273 -5.82 -14.23 -12.94
C THR A 273 -7.10 -15.05 -13.07
N GLU A 274 -8.15 -14.68 -12.33
CA GLU A 274 -9.46 -15.33 -12.37
C GLU A 274 -10.30 -14.85 -13.56
N ASN A 275 -10.05 -13.62 -14.02
CA ASN A 275 -10.82 -12.96 -15.06
C ASN A 275 -10.25 -13.14 -16.48
N ARG A 276 -9.28 -14.05 -16.68
CA ARG A 276 -8.73 -14.36 -18.02
C ARG A 276 -9.77 -14.92 -18.98
N THR A 277 -10.75 -15.63 -18.46
CA THR A 277 -11.97 -16.01 -19.18
C THR A 277 -13.12 -15.17 -18.67
N GLN A 278 -14.00 -14.77 -19.59
CA GLN A 278 -15.12 -13.88 -19.31
C GLN A 278 -16.03 -14.44 -18.22
N ARG A 279 -16.35 -13.58 -17.25
CA ARG A 279 -17.38 -13.81 -16.25
C ARG A 279 -18.69 -13.21 -16.71
N THR A 280 -19.78 -13.95 -16.51
CA THR A 280 -21.11 -13.59 -17.06
C THR A 280 -22.17 -13.49 -15.98
N GLU A 281 -21.80 -13.80 -14.74
CA GLU A 281 -22.62 -13.68 -13.55
C GLU A 281 -23.05 -12.20 -13.39
N PRO A 282 -24.37 -11.91 -13.45
CA PRO A 282 -24.85 -10.56 -13.32
C PRO A 282 -24.79 -10.09 -11.86
N ASP A 283 -24.47 -8.82 -11.65
CA ASP A 283 -24.73 -8.17 -10.36
C ASP A 283 -26.25 -8.08 -10.14
N ASN A 284 -26.70 -8.18 -8.88
CA ASN A 284 -28.13 -8.19 -8.54
C ASN A 284 -28.40 -7.44 -7.22
N SER A 285 -29.54 -7.61 -6.56
CA SER A 285 -29.85 -6.89 -5.31
C SER A 285 -29.06 -7.35 -4.07
N THR A 286 -28.29 -8.43 -4.18
CA THR A 286 -27.56 -9.08 -3.07
C THR A 286 -26.12 -9.44 -3.42
N TYR A 287 -25.74 -9.38 -4.71
CA TYR A 287 -24.41 -9.73 -5.19
C TYR A 287 -23.74 -8.62 -6.02
N ARG A 288 -22.44 -8.41 -5.79
CA ARG A 288 -21.54 -7.64 -6.65
C ARG A 288 -20.30 -8.46 -6.98
N GLN A 289 -19.83 -8.35 -8.21
CA GLN A 289 -18.52 -8.83 -8.62
C GLN A 289 -17.65 -7.68 -9.10
N TRP A 290 -16.47 -7.57 -8.52
CA TRP A 290 -15.46 -6.55 -8.78
C TRP A 290 -14.23 -7.23 -9.36
N GLU A 291 -13.85 -6.81 -10.56
CA GLU A 291 -12.72 -7.38 -11.32
C GLU A 291 -11.59 -6.38 -11.38
N VAL A 292 -10.46 -6.65 -10.74
CA VAL A 292 -9.31 -5.73 -10.70
C VAL A 292 -8.35 -6.04 -11.85
N ALA A 293 -8.12 -5.05 -12.71
CA ALA A 293 -7.25 -5.21 -13.88
C ALA A 293 -5.78 -5.33 -13.49
N GLY A 294 -4.99 -6.10 -14.25
CA GLY A 294 -3.54 -6.28 -14.05
C GLY A 294 -3.14 -7.03 -12.77
N GLY A 295 -4.08 -7.32 -11.86
CA GLY A 295 -3.80 -8.02 -10.61
C GLY A 295 -3.50 -9.50 -10.82
N SER A 296 -2.53 -10.01 -10.07
CA SER A 296 -2.29 -11.44 -9.86
C SER A 296 -3.17 -11.98 -8.73
N HIS A 297 -3.33 -13.30 -8.70
CA HIS A 297 -4.05 -14.02 -7.63
C HIS A 297 -3.49 -13.70 -6.24
N LEU A 298 -2.15 -13.62 -6.12
CA LEU A 298 -1.48 -13.10 -4.94
C LEU A 298 -0.71 -11.83 -5.32
N PRO A 299 -1.04 -10.66 -4.74
CA PRO A 299 -0.36 -9.40 -5.02
C PRO A 299 0.90 -9.29 -4.17
N ARG A 300 1.80 -8.39 -4.58
CA ARG A 300 3.03 -8.11 -3.84
C ARG A 300 2.76 -7.72 -2.38
N MET A 301 1.75 -6.89 -2.16
CA MET A 301 1.37 -6.41 -0.84
C MET A 301 1.04 -7.55 0.14
N ALA A 302 0.28 -8.57 -0.32
CA ALA A 302 -0.06 -9.71 0.53
C ALA A 302 1.17 -10.57 0.83
N TRP A 303 2.05 -10.75 -0.15
CA TRP A 303 3.28 -11.50 0.03
C TRP A 303 4.23 -10.83 1.05
N ASP A 304 4.39 -9.51 0.97
CA ASP A 304 5.25 -8.76 1.90
C ASP A 304 4.76 -8.89 3.36
N ASN A 305 3.44 -8.90 3.58
CA ASN A 305 2.85 -9.15 4.90
C ASN A 305 2.98 -10.62 5.36
N ALA A 306 3.12 -11.56 4.42
CA ALA A 306 3.23 -12.99 4.71
C ALA A 306 4.68 -13.46 4.93
N GLU A 307 5.66 -12.76 4.34
CA GLU A 307 7.05 -13.21 4.26
C GLU A 307 7.68 -13.46 5.64
N GLY A 308 7.48 -12.52 6.58
CA GLY A 308 8.00 -12.61 7.94
C GLY A 308 7.49 -13.87 8.67
N PRO A 309 6.17 -14.02 8.86
CA PRO A 309 5.58 -15.19 9.49
C PRO A 309 5.92 -16.52 8.78
N LEU A 310 5.87 -16.55 7.44
CA LEU A 310 6.18 -17.75 6.66
C LEU A 310 7.65 -18.16 6.84
N THR A 311 8.58 -17.21 6.72
CA THR A 311 10.01 -17.49 6.87
C THR A 311 10.34 -17.97 8.28
N ARG A 312 9.68 -17.41 9.30
CA ARG A 312 9.85 -17.81 10.70
C ARG A 312 9.44 -19.27 10.93
N ASP A 313 8.27 -19.67 10.41
CA ASP A 313 7.66 -20.94 10.79
C ASP A 313 7.98 -22.09 9.81
N LEU A 314 8.27 -21.77 8.54
CA LEU A 314 8.49 -22.74 7.46
C LEU A 314 9.85 -22.59 6.76
N GLY A 315 10.57 -21.49 6.99
CA GLY A 315 11.73 -21.11 6.21
C GLY A 315 11.37 -20.41 4.90
N THR A 316 12.39 -20.09 4.10
CA THR A 316 12.20 -19.41 2.81
C THR A 316 11.50 -20.33 1.81
N LEU A 317 10.47 -19.80 1.15
CA LEU A 317 9.74 -20.50 0.09
C LEU A 317 10.30 -20.05 -1.27
N ASP A 318 11.06 -20.93 -1.89
CA ASP A 318 11.66 -20.66 -3.20
C ASP A 318 10.67 -20.98 -4.34
N VAL A 319 10.48 -20.02 -5.24
CA VAL A 319 9.69 -20.16 -6.47
C VAL A 319 10.48 -19.64 -7.66
N ASP A 320 10.58 -20.47 -8.70
CA ASP A 320 11.19 -20.11 -9.98
C ASP A 320 10.11 -19.92 -11.03
N CYS A 321 9.81 -18.67 -11.36
CA CYS A 321 8.82 -18.27 -12.35
C CYS A 321 9.49 -17.74 -13.62
N GLN A 322 8.85 -17.93 -14.78
CA GLN A 322 9.38 -17.48 -16.08
C GLN A 322 9.47 -15.96 -16.19
N LYS A 323 8.58 -15.28 -15.50
CA LYS A 323 8.58 -13.83 -15.36
C LYS A 323 8.68 -13.47 -13.89
N PHE A 324 9.16 -12.27 -13.63
CA PHE A 324 9.25 -11.73 -12.28
C PHE A 324 7.85 -11.71 -11.60
N PRO A 325 7.64 -12.47 -10.51
CA PRO A 325 6.31 -12.76 -9.98
C PRO A 325 5.73 -11.62 -9.14
N LEU A 326 4.44 -11.76 -8.82
CA LEU A 326 3.62 -10.88 -7.98
C LEU A 326 3.36 -9.54 -8.66
N SER A 327 2.10 -9.30 -9.06
CA SER A 327 1.70 -7.97 -9.54
C SER A 327 1.92 -6.91 -8.45
N ARG A 328 2.29 -5.71 -8.88
CA ARG A 328 2.35 -4.48 -8.08
C ARG A 328 1.02 -3.72 -8.10
N VAL A 329 -0.09 -4.41 -8.36
CA VAL A 329 -1.43 -3.84 -8.27
C VAL A 329 -1.94 -4.01 -6.84
N GLN A 330 -2.22 -2.89 -6.17
CA GLN A 330 -2.65 -2.84 -4.77
C GLN A 330 -4.14 -3.18 -4.60
N TRP A 331 -4.58 -4.31 -5.18
CA TRP A 331 -5.97 -4.73 -5.10
C TRP A 331 -6.49 -5.03 -3.68
N PRO A 332 -5.68 -5.31 -2.63
CA PRO A 332 -6.19 -5.43 -1.26
C PRO A 332 -6.97 -4.19 -0.78
N PHE A 333 -6.65 -3.00 -1.29
CA PHE A 333 -7.45 -1.80 -0.99
C PHE A 333 -8.89 -1.85 -1.56
N VAL A 334 -9.09 -2.60 -2.64
CA VAL A 334 -10.44 -2.88 -3.17
C VAL A 334 -11.18 -3.84 -2.24
N VAL A 335 -10.48 -4.77 -1.58
CA VAL A 335 -11.06 -5.61 -0.52
C VAL A 335 -11.44 -4.79 0.70
N ASN A 336 -10.65 -3.78 1.10
CA ASN A 336 -11.05 -2.87 2.18
C ASN A 336 -12.39 -2.17 1.89
N SER A 337 -12.54 -1.68 0.65
CA SER A 337 -13.79 -1.09 0.17
C SER A 337 -14.93 -2.11 0.18
N ALA A 338 -14.66 -3.36 -0.22
CA ALA A 338 -15.65 -4.43 -0.19
C ALA A 338 -16.12 -4.74 1.25
N ILE A 339 -15.21 -4.75 2.22
CA ILE A 339 -15.56 -4.93 3.64
C ILE A 339 -16.44 -3.77 4.12
N ALA A 340 -16.04 -2.52 3.86
CA ALA A 340 -16.83 -1.33 4.25
C ALA A 340 -18.24 -1.33 3.64
N ASP A 341 -18.31 -1.66 2.34
CA ASP A 341 -19.57 -1.71 1.61
C ASP A 341 -20.44 -2.88 2.04
N LEU A 342 -19.86 -4.04 2.38
CA LEU A 342 -20.61 -5.16 2.95
C LEU A 342 -21.23 -4.78 4.30
N VAL A 343 -20.49 -4.12 5.21
CA VAL A 343 -21.04 -3.62 6.47
C VAL A 343 -22.20 -2.66 6.22
N THR A 344 -22.01 -1.70 5.32
CA THR A 344 -23.04 -0.71 5.01
C THR A 344 -24.27 -1.36 4.37
N TRP A 345 -24.07 -2.26 3.42
CA TRP A 345 -25.13 -2.84 2.60
C TRP A 345 -25.94 -3.90 3.37
N SER A 346 -25.28 -4.74 4.18
CA SER A 346 -25.97 -5.70 5.06
C SER A 346 -26.77 -4.99 6.15
N GLY A 347 -26.29 -3.84 6.64
CA GLY A 347 -27.01 -2.96 7.55
C GLY A 347 -28.19 -2.18 6.93
N GLY A 348 -28.54 -2.42 5.66
CA GLY A 348 -29.64 -1.76 4.96
C GLY A 348 -29.29 -0.41 4.33
N GLY A 349 -28.00 -0.06 4.27
CA GLY A 349 -27.48 1.12 3.61
C GLY A 349 -27.44 1.00 2.07
N ALA A 350 -26.72 1.91 1.43
CA ALA A 350 -26.59 1.95 -0.02
C ALA A 350 -25.92 0.68 -0.56
N ALA A 351 -26.36 0.24 -1.74
CA ALA A 351 -25.71 -0.87 -2.42
C ALA A 351 -24.32 -0.44 -2.95
N PRO A 352 -23.34 -1.36 -2.98
CA PRO A 352 -22.01 -1.07 -3.53
C PRO A 352 -22.10 -0.74 -5.02
N PRO A 353 -21.12 0.00 -5.58
CA PRO A 353 -21.05 0.26 -7.01
C PRO A 353 -21.00 -1.04 -7.83
N ILE A 354 -21.62 -1.00 -9.02
CA ILE A 354 -21.47 -2.05 -10.03
C ILE A 354 -20.06 -1.91 -10.63
N GLY A 355 -19.29 -3.00 -10.57
CA GLY A 355 -17.91 -3.03 -11.05
C GLY A 355 -17.83 -3.02 -12.58
N PRO A 356 -16.92 -2.25 -13.19
CA PRO A 356 -16.58 -2.45 -14.60
C PRO A 356 -16.05 -3.87 -14.83
N ARG A 357 -16.49 -4.50 -15.92
CA ARG A 357 -16.07 -5.85 -16.34
C ARG A 357 -14.81 -5.81 -17.22
N GLY A 358 -14.11 -6.93 -17.33
CA GLY A 358 -13.06 -7.13 -18.33
C GLY A 358 -13.57 -6.98 -19.76
N VAL A 359 -12.69 -6.56 -20.67
CA VAL A 359 -12.99 -6.50 -22.11
C VAL A 359 -12.35 -7.67 -22.82
N TYR A 360 -13.11 -8.36 -23.66
CA TYR A 360 -12.71 -9.63 -24.25
C TYR A 360 -12.86 -9.60 -25.78
N THR A 361 -11.88 -10.18 -26.49
CA THR A 361 -12.04 -10.45 -27.92
C THR A 361 -12.97 -11.64 -28.17
N ASP A 362 -12.93 -12.61 -27.26
CA ASP A 362 -13.82 -13.75 -27.15
C ASP A 362 -13.87 -14.22 -25.68
N PRO A 363 -14.82 -15.06 -25.26
CA PRO A 363 -14.99 -15.43 -23.85
C PRO A 363 -13.77 -16.08 -23.16
N THR A 364 -12.73 -16.46 -23.91
CA THR A 364 -11.49 -17.07 -23.37
C THR A 364 -10.27 -16.17 -23.47
N THR A 365 -10.40 -15.00 -24.09
CA THR A 365 -9.28 -14.10 -24.41
C THR A 365 -9.56 -12.67 -23.94
N LEU A 366 -8.96 -12.29 -22.81
CA LEU A 366 -8.96 -10.91 -22.32
C LEU A 366 -8.17 -10.00 -23.28
N GLU A 367 -8.80 -8.91 -23.72
CA GLU A 367 -8.17 -7.90 -24.57
C GLU A 367 -7.11 -7.12 -23.77
N ARG A 368 -5.98 -6.82 -24.40
CA ARG A 368 -4.87 -6.09 -23.80
C ARG A 368 -4.66 -4.74 -24.47
N ASP A 369 -4.17 -3.77 -23.72
CA ASP A 369 -3.75 -2.46 -24.25
C ASP A 369 -2.37 -2.52 -24.94
N GLN A 370 -1.87 -1.35 -25.33
CA GLN A 370 -0.59 -1.20 -26.02
C GLN A 370 0.64 -1.59 -25.18
N TYR A 371 0.50 -1.71 -23.86
CA TYR A 371 1.55 -2.14 -22.93
C TYR A 371 1.41 -3.61 -22.54
N GLY A 372 0.34 -4.29 -22.97
CA GLY A 372 0.06 -5.68 -22.62
C GLY A 372 -0.75 -5.85 -21.33
N ILE A 373 -1.31 -4.76 -20.78
CA ILE A 373 -2.15 -4.78 -19.58
C ILE A 373 -3.60 -5.09 -19.99
N GLY A 374 -4.31 -5.91 -19.21
CA GLY A 374 -5.72 -6.23 -19.47
C GLY A 374 -6.62 -4.99 -19.51
N LYS A 375 -7.56 -4.95 -20.45
CA LYS A 375 -8.56 -3.87 -20.59
C LYS A 375 -9.82 -4.13 -19.76
N GLY A 376 -10.51 -3.05 -19.41
CA GLY A 376 -11.67 -3.09 -18.53
C GLY A 376 -11.26 -3.25 -17.06
N GLY A 377 -12.18 -3.77 -16.25
CA GLY A 377 -12.00 -3.95 -14.81
C GLY A 377 -11.88 -2.63 -14.05
N ILE A 378 -11.79 -2.73 -12.73
CA ILE A 378 -11.39 -1.66 -11.82
C ILE A 378 -9.90 -1.42 -12.05
N ARG A 379 -9.54 -0.18 -12.38
CA ARG A 379 -8.18 0.20 -12.77
C ARG A 379 -7.59 1.10 -11.70
N LEU A 380 -6.66 0.53 -10.93
CA LEU A 380 -5.83 1.30 -9.99
C LEU A 380 -4.73 2.06 -10.73
N PRO A 381 -4.08 3.07 -10.13
CA PRO A 381 -3.00 3.80 -10.81
C PRO A 381 -1.84 2.92 -11.28
N ALA A 382 -1.58 1.78 -10.62
CA ALA A 382 -0.65 0.76 -11.11
C ALA A 382 -0.95 0.24 -12.54
N VAL A 383 -2.18 0.44 -13.01
CA VAL A 383 -2.71 -0.01 -14.31
C VAL A 383 -2.88 1.17 -15.27
N ASP A 384 -3.46 2.28 -14.83
CA ASP A 384 -3.74 3.46 -15.69
C ASP A 384 -2.55 4.41 -15.85
N ILE A 385 -1.63 4.38 -14.89
CA ILE A 385 -0.41 5.19 -14.85
C ILE A 385 0.76 4.23 -14.65
N PRO A 386 0.99 3.30 -15.60
CA PRO A 386 1.92 2.21 -15.39
C PRO A 386 3.37 2.71 -15.44
N VAL A 387 4.18 2.19 -14.52
CA VAL A 387 5.65 2.16 -14.61
C VAL A 387 6.17 0.74 -14.87
N GLU A 388 5.27 -0.23 -14.75
CA GLU A 388 5.48 -1.65 -14.97
C GLU A 388 4.25 -2.22 -15.69
N VAL A 389 4.45 -3.31 -16.43
CA VAL A 389 3.39 -4.12 -17.01
C VAL A 389 3.00 -5.18 -15.99
N ASN A 390 1.83 -4.99 -15.39
CA ASN A 390 1.24 -5.94 -14.45
C ASN A 390 0.26 -6.87 -15.17
N THR A 391 0.34 -8.17 -14.88
CA THR A 391 -0.59 -9.17 -15.43
C THR A 391 -0.79 -10.34 -14.46
N GLY A 392 -1.97 -10.97 -14.54
CA GLY A 392 -2.29 -12.20 -13.81
C GLY A 392 -1.77 -13.48 -14.47
N VAL A 393 -0.85 -13.38 -15.44
CA VAL A 393 -0.33 -14.50 -16.24
C VAL A 393 1.16 -14.69 -16.01
N ASN A 394 1.55 -15.88 -15.55
CA ASN A 394 2.93 -16.33 -15.49
C ASN A 394 2.95 -17.88 -15.51
N ALA A 395 4.13 -18.49 -15.49
CA ALA A 395 4.33 -19.93 -15.53
C ALA A 395 5.58 -20.32 -14.75
N ALA A 396 5.65 -21.58 -14.33
CA ALA A 396 6.83 -22.15 -13.69
C ALA A 396 8.00 -22.23 -14.68
N GLU A 397 9.21 -21.97 -14.21
CA GLU A 397 10.41 -22.35 -14.97
C GLU A 397 10.53 -23.87 -15.05
N PRO A 398 10.89 -24.44 -16.23
CA PRO A 398 11.14 -25.87 -16.35
C PRO A 398 12.25 -26.34 -15.40
N GLY A 399 11.93 -27.28 -14.52
CA GLY A 399 12.88 -27.82 -13.54
C GLY A 399 13.03 -27.02 -12.26
N GLY A 400 12.21 -25.97 -12.07
CA GLY A 400 12.12 -25.25 -10.80
C GLY A 400 11.64 -26.12 -9.62
N PRO A 401 11.76 -25.63 -8.39
CA PRO A 401 11.29 -26.32 -7.19
C PRO A 401 9.77 -26.60 -7.23
N PRO A 402 9.26 -27.53 -6.40
CA PRO A 402 7.84 -27.91 -6.43
C PRO A 402 6.85 -26.74 -6.29
N LEU A 403 7.19 -25.72 -5.49
CA LEU A 403 6.34 -24.55 -5.28
C LEU A 403 6.26 -23.63 -6.51
N SER A 404 7.16 -23.76 -7.50
CA SER A 404 7.07 -23.04 -8.77
C SER A 404 5.76 -23.31 -9.52
N VAL A 405 5.06 -24.41 -9.24
CA VAL A 405 3.72 -24.65 -9.81
C VAL A 405 2.74 -23.50 -9.53
N PHE A 406 2.94 -22.76 -8.42
CA PHE A 406 2.12 -21.61 -8.07
C PHE A 406 2.38 -20.37 -8.92
N CYS A 407 3.44 -20.32 -9.74
CA CYS A 407 3.71 -19.19 -10.62
C CYS A 407 2.53 -18.84 -11.54
N VAL A 408 1.67 -19.80 -11.90
CA VAL A 408 0.44 -19.53 -12.67
C VAL A 408 -0.58 -18.64 -11.93
N LEU A 409 -0.46 -18.53 -10.60
CA LEU A 409 -1.25 -17.68 -9.72
C LEU A 409 -0.50 -16.37 -9.39
N LEU A 410 0.82 -16.41 -9.29
CA LEU A 410 1.60 -15.24 -8.88
C LEU A 410 1.63 -14.11 -9.92
N GLY A 411 1.23 -14.38 -11.17
CA GLY A 411 1.26 -13.38 -12.24
C GLY A 411 2.65 -12.77 -12.42
N SER A 412 2.75 -11.56 -12.97
CA SER A 412 4.04 -10.89 -13.14
C SER A 412 3.97 -9.36 -13.08
N SER A 413 5.13 -8.75 -12.79
CA SER A 413 5.39 -7.32 -12.96
C SER A 413 6.69 -7.13 -13.75
N GLU A 414 6.65 -6.42 -14.87
CA GLU A 414 7.84 -6.14 -15.68
C GLU A 414 7.98 -4.63 -15.92
N VAL A 415 9.10 -4.04 -15.49
CA VAL A 415 9.34 -2.60 -15.64
C VAL A 415 9.27 -2.17 -17.11
N LEU A 416 8.55 -1.09 -17.38
CA LEU A 416 8.50 -0.52 -18.72
C LEU A 416 9.89 -0.01 -19.14
N PRO A 417 10.30 -0.16 -20.42
CA PRO A 417 11.59 0.34 -20.88
C PRO A 417 11.74 1.85 -20.64
N ASP A 418 12.94 2.32 -20.32
CA ASP A 418 13.26 3.75 -20.08
C ASP A 418 12.72 4.69 -21.17
N SER A 419 12.75 4.26 -22.44
CA SER A 419 12.21 5.02 -23.57
C SER A 419 10.70 5.22 -23.48
N THR A 420 9.98 4.20 -22.98
CA THR A 420 8.54 4.26 -22.74
C THR A 420 8.25 5.11 -21.52
N LEU A 421 8.97 4.91 -20.42
CA LEU A 421 8.83 5.74 -19.21
C LEU A 421 9.05 7.23 -19.51
N THR A 422 10.09 7.57 -20.28
CA THR A 422 10.39 8.96 -20.67
C THR A 422 9.34 9.54 -21.63
N SER A 423 8.63 8.69 -22.38
CA SER A 423 7.51 9.12 -23.23
C SER A 423 6.22 9.37 -22.46
N LEU A 424 6.02 8.62 -21.37
CA LEU A 424 4.84 8.70 -20.50
C LEU A 424 4.97 9.80 -19.44
N TYR A 425 6.17 9.97 -18.89
CA TYR A 425 6.45 10.83 -17.75
C TYR A 425 7.63 11.73 -18.05
N HIS A 426 7.45 13.04 -17.83
CA HIS A 426 8.56 13.99 -17.95
C HIS A 426 9.65 13.71 -16.91
N ASP A 427 9.24 13.46 -15.68
CA ASP A 427 10.06 13.11 -14.52
C ASP A 427 9.19 12.47 -13.42
N TYR A 428 9.80 12.11 -12.30
CA TYR A 428 9.11 11.61 -11.10
C TYR A 428 7.98 12.55 -10.66
N GLY A 429 8.18 13.86 -10.83
CA GLY A 429 7.18 14.82 -10.45
C GLY A 429 5.90 14.72 -11.27
N ASP A 430 6.02 14.65 -12.60
CA ASP A 430 4.88 14.48 -13.51
C ASP A 430 4.10 13.18 -13.20
N TYR A 431 4.81 12.10 -12.85
CA TYR A 431 4.18 10.86 -12.43
C TYR A 431 3.33 11.03 -11.15
N VAL A 432 3.90 11.60 -10.08
CA VAL A 432 3.17 11.82 -8.82
C VAL A 432 1.97 12.74 -9.01
N ASP A 433 2.11 13.78 -9.84
CA ASP A 433 1.01 14.71 -10.13
C ASP A 433 -0.12 14.05 -10.94
N LYS A 434 0.18 12.97 -11.68
CA LYS A 434 -0.81 12.13 -12.37
C LYS A 434 -1.45 11.10 -11.43
N THR A 435 -0.69 10.48 -10.52
CA THR A 435 -1.22 9.42 -9.64
C THR A 435 -2.18 9.96 -8.59
N ALA A 436 -1.90 11.10 -7.98
CA ALA A 436 -2.76 11.68 -6.93
C ALA A 436 -4.25 11.82 -7.34
N PRO A 437 -4.61 12.47 -8.47
CA PRO A 437 -6.00 12.52 -8.90
C PRO A 437 -6.55 11.16 -9.35
N ALA A 438 -5.71 10.23 -9.80
CA ALA A 438 -6.16 8.90 -10.19
C ALA A 438 -6.53 8.03 -8.98
N VAL A 439 -5.74 8.07 -7.89
CA VAL A 439 -6.10 7.43 -6.62
C VAL A 439 -7.45 7.95 -6.13
N GLN A 440 -7.61 9.29 -6.11
CA GLN A 440 -8.87 9.91 -5.70
C GLN A 440 -10.04 9.49 -6.61
N ALA A 441 -9.83 9.39 -7.93
CA ALA A 441 -10.86 8.99 -8.87
C ALA A 441 -11.37 7.56 -8.61
N VAL A 442 -10.52 6.62 -8.21
CA VAL A 442 -10.96 5.26 -7.86
C VAL A 442 -11.74 5.27 -6.53
N ALA A 443 -11.31 6.09 -5.56
CA ALA A 443 -12.04 6.27 -4.30
C ALA A 443 -13.42 6.93 -4.51
N ASP A 444 -13.53 7.91 -5.41
CA ASP A 444 -14.78 8.56 -5.78
C ASP A 444 -15.74 7.61 -6.53
N GLN A 445 -15.19 6.59 -7.20
CA GLN A 445 -15.97 5.50 -7.80
C GLN A 445 -16.46 4.47 -6.76
N GLY A 446 -15.95 4.52 -5.52
CA GLY A 446 -16.31 3.62 -4.44
C GLY A 446 -15.55 2.28 -4.43
N PHE A 447 -14.42 2.18 -5.13
CA PHE A 447 -13.59 0.97 -5.13
C PHE A 447 -12.37 1.06 -4.21
N ILE A 448 -12.19 2.19 -3.53
CA ILE A 448 -11.19 2.41 -2.47
C ILE A 448 -11.86 3.26 -1.39
N VAL A 449 -11.64 2.93 -0.12
CA VAL A 449 -12.16 3.78 0.98
C VAL A 449 -11.40 5.10 1.03
N GLN A 450 -12.10 6.20 1.33
CA GLN A 450 -11.48 7.54 1.34
C GLN A 450 -10.32 7.66 2.34
N GLY A 451 -10.37 6.92 3.46
CA GLY A 451 -9.28 6.88 4.45
C GLY A 451 -7.97 6.29 3.92
N ASP A 452 -8.04 5.47 2.86
CA ASP A 452 -6.88 4.79 2.28
C ASP A 452 -6.16 5.63 1.22
N VAL A 453 -6.78 6.68 0.70
CA VAL A 453 -6.22 7.53 -0.37
C VAL A 453 -4.80 8.00 -0.05
N PRO A 454 -4.48 8.54 1.16
CA PRO A 454 -3.12 8.98 1.47
C PRO A 454 -2.10 7.84 1.45
N ARG A 455 -2.46 6.66 1.96
CA ARG A 455 -1.55 5.51 2.04
C ARG A 455 -1.31 4.90 0.67
N LEU A 456 -2.35 4.74 -0.13
CA LEU A 456 -2.21 4.26 -1.51
C LEU A 456 -1.40 5.25 -2.36
N GLN A 457 -1.59 6.56 -2.18
CA GLN A 457 -0.77 7.58 -2.82
C GLN A 457 0.71 7.47 -2.43
N GLN A 458 0.99 7.28 -1.13
CA GLN A 458 2.36 7.11 -0.64
C GLN A 458 3.06 5.91 -1.29
N MET A 459 2.36 4.78 -1.46
CA MET A 459 2.93 3.61 -2.15
C MET A 459 3.34 3.91 -3.60
N TYR A 460 2.64 4.80 -4.30
CA TYR A 460 3.04 5.23 -5.64
C TYR A 460 4.25 6.19 -5.60
N GLU A 461 4.47 6.92 -4.51
CA GLU A 461 5.66 7.77 -4.35
C GLU A 461 6.95 6.96 -4.11
N GLU A 462 6.83 5.67 -3.81
CA GLU A 462 7.97 4.75 -3.65
C GLU A 462 8.52 4.21 -4.98
N VAL A 463 8.00 4.62 -6.15
CA VAL A 463 8.49 4.12 -7.45
C VAL A 463 9.96 4.54 -7.69
N PRO A 464 10.90 3.59 -7.92
CA PRO A 464 12.33 3.90 -8.03
C PRO A 464 12.82 4.21 -9.46
N TYR A 465 11.99 3.95 -10.48
CA TYR A 465 12.42 3.93 -11.89
C TYR A 465 12.48 5.32 -12.55
N LEU A 466 11.87 6.34 -11.95
CA LEU A 466 11.69 7.64 -12.59
C LEU A 466 12.76 8.64 -12.14
N ARG A 467 13.36 9.33 -13.12
CA ARG A 467 14.35 10.38 -12.85
C ARG A 467 13.76 11.49 -11.97
N PRO A 468 14.50 12.05 -11.00
CA PRO A 468 13.98 13.11 -10.15
C PRO A 468 13.68 14.40 -10.94
N THR A 469 12.90 15.31 -10.35
CA THR A 469 12.64 16.62 -10.96
C THR A 469 13.91 17.46 -11.03
N VAL A 470 13.90 18.47 -11.88
CA VAL A 470 15.01 19.43 -11.99
C VAL A 470 15.31 20.07 -10.62
N PRO A 471 16.59 20.11 -10.17
CA PRO A 471 16.97 20.81 -8.95
C PRO A 471 16.65 22.30 -9.03
N VAL A 472 15.80 22.77 -8.12
CA VAL A 472 15.39 24.18 -8.04
C VAL A 472 16.26 24.89 -7.01
N PRO A 473 17.02 25.93 -7.41
CA PRO A 473 17.76 26.74 -6.46
C PRO A 473 16.85 27.70 -5.69
N ASP A 474 17.14 27.92 -4.41
CA ASP A 474 16.44 28.90 -3.58
C ASP A 474 16.65 30.37 -4.05
N LYS A 475 17.62 30.59 -4.94
CA LYS A 475 17.96 31.89 -5.53
C LYS A 475 18.82 31.78 -6.79
N ASP A 476 18.65 32.76 -7.68
CA ASP A 476 19.42 32.85 -8.93
C ASP A 476 20.90 33.27 -8.74
N ALA A 477 21.25 33.81 -7.58
CA ALA A 477 22.61 34.24 -7.29
C ALA A 477 22.96 34.19 -5.80
N THR A 478 24.21 33.83 -5.48
CA THR A 478 24.68 33.65 -4.10
C THR A 478 26.12 34.12 -3.88
N ARG A 479 26.43 34.50 -2.63
CA ARG A 479 27.80 34.79 -2.13
C ARG A 479 28.40 33.64 -1.31
N GLY A 480 27.66 32.56 -1.06
CA GLY A 480 28.00 31.50 -0.12
C GLY A 480 26.90 30.43 -0.12
N ASP A 481 25.88 30.62 0.71
CA ASP A 481 24.83 29.62 0.91
C ASP A 481 23.97 29.46 -0.34
N LEU A 482 23.68 28.24 -0.75
CA LEU A 482 22.77 27.89 -1.84
C LEU A 482 22.09 26.60 -1.42
N THR A 483 20.78 26.55 -1.55
CA THR A 483 20.02 25.33 -1.31
C THR A 483 19.35 24.92 -2.61
N LEU A 484 19.50 23.65 -2.96
CA LEU A 484 18.84 23.01 -4.09
C LEU A 484 17.80 22.05 -3.54
N THR A 485 16.59 22.07 -4.09
CA THR A 485 15.50 21.13 -3.75
C THR A 485 14.92 20.52 -5.01
N TRP A 486 14.50 19.27 -4.95
CA TRP A 486 13.80 18.55 -6.02
C TRP A 486 12.73 17.63 -5.43
N ARG A 487 11.94 16.96 -6.27
CA ARG A 487 11.17 15.77 -5.90
C ARG A 487 11.85 14.54 -6.50
N GLY A 488 11.81 13.42 -5.79
CA GLY A 488 12.32 12.13 -6.24
C GLY A 488 11.70 11.02 -5.41
N THR A 489 12.00 9.78 -5.79
CA THR A 489 11.48 8.56 -5.15
C THR A 489 11.59 8.60 -3.62
N GLU A 490 10.54 8.14 -2.96
CA GLU A 490 10.47 7.93 -1.52
C GLU A 490 10.80 6.49 -1.11
N ALA A 491 11.14 5.61 -2.07
CA ALA A 491 11.54 4.24 -1.76
C ALA A 491 12.64 4.20 -0.70
N ALA A 492 12.51 3.24 0.21
CA ALA A 492 13.57 2.92 1.14
C ALA A 492 14.88 2.65 0.40
N GLN A 493 16.01 2.95 1.06
CA GLN A 493 17.35 2.76 0.50
C GLN A 493 17.64 3.56 -0.79
N SER A 494 16.86 4.61 -1.05
CA SER A 494 17.13 5.57 -2.12
C SER A 494 18.16 6.61 -1.73
N THR A 495 19.06 6.94 -2.66
CA THR A 495 20.04 8.02 -2.53
C THR A 495 20.05 8.89 -3.78
N PHE A 496 20.47 10.15 -3.63
CA PHE A 496 20.55 11.10 -4.73
C PHE A 496 21.98 11.61 -4.95
N ALA A 497 22.39 11.69 -6.21
CA ALA A 497 23.69 12.22 -6.61
C ALA A 497 23.54 13.51 -7.42
N LEU A 498 24.15 14.61 -6.95
CA LEU A 498 24.16 15.90 -7.64
C LEU A 498 25.42 16.09 -8.47
N GLU A 499 25.23 16.63 -9.68
CA GLU A 499 26.31 17.14 -10.51
C GLU A 499 26.09 18.62 -10.85
N HIS A 500 27.19 19.30 -11.13
CA HIS A 500 27.20 20.69 -11.57
C HIS A 500 28.05 20.91 -12.82
N SER A 501 27.77 21.99 -13.55
CA SER A 501 28.53 22.37 -14.75
C SER A 501 28.70 23.89 -14.87
N LYS A 502 29.91 24.33 -15.27
CA LYS A 502 30.22 25.75 -15.58
C LYS A 502 30.09 26.10 -17.06
N ASP A 503 30.08 25.09 -17.94
CA ASP A 503 30.21 25.23 -19.39
C ASP A 503 28.90 24.90 -20.12
N LYS A 504 27.77 25.13 -19.44
CA LYS A 504 26.41 24.87 -19.94
C LYS A 504 26.17 23.39 -20.28
N GLY A 505 26.74 22.50 -19.47
CA GLY A 505 26.48 21.06 -19.53
C GLY A 505 27.39 20.31 -20.49
N ALA A 506 28.43 20.95 -21.05
CA ALA A 506 29.43 20.25 -21.86
C ALA A 506 30.30 19.32 -21.00
N THR A 507 30.59 19.71 -19.76
CA THR A 507 31.28 18.89 -18.76
C THR A 507 30.52 18.94 -17.44
N TRP A 508 30.28 17.77 -16.85
CA TRP A 508 29.66 17.63 -15.54
C TRP A 508 30.68 17.11 -14.52
N SER A 509 30.52 17.52 -13.27
CA SER A 509 31.34 17.05 -12.16
C SER A 509 30.46 16.83 -10.93
N PRO A 510 30.75 15.82 -10.09
CA PRO A 510 30.04 15.62 -8.83
C PRO A 510 30.14 16.85 -7.93
N VAL A 511 29.04 17.20 -7.28
CA VAL A 511 29.04 18.20 -6.21
C VAL A 511 29.57 17.54 -4.94
N SER A 512 30.68 18.06 -4.42
CA SER A 512 31.34 17.49 -3.22
C SER A 512 30.41 17.49 -2.01
N GLY A 513 30.22 16.32 -1.39
CA GLY A 513 29.31 16.10 -0.27
C GLY A 513 27.86 15.86 -0.67
N ALA A 514 27.59 15.66 -1.96
CA ALA A 514 26.27 15.38 -2.53
C ALA A 514 26.28 14.16 -3.46
N GLU A 515 27.16 13.19 -3.20
CA GLU A 515 27.32 11.98 -4.00
C GLU A 515 26.28 10.89 -3.66
N ALA A 516 25.72 10.92 -2.45
CA ALA A 516 24.71 9.97 -1.95
C ALA A 516 23.84 10.61 -0.85
N LEU A 517 22.93 11.50 -1.23
CA LEU A 517 22.04 12.20 -0.32
C LEU A 517 20.80 11.35 -0.02
N ALA A 518 20.43 11.23 1.26
CA ALA A 518 19.21 10.50 1.68
C ALA A 518 17.93 11.35 1.56
N SER A 519 18.02 12.60 1.12
CA SER A 519 16.87 13.50 1.02
C SER A 519 16.97 14.35 -0.25
N PRO A 520 15.84 14.79 -0.82
CA PRO A 520 15.83 15.49 -2.10
C PRO A 520 16.16 16.99 -1.93
N THR A 521 17.17 17.28 -1.13
CA THR A 521 17.65 18.62 -0.83
C THR A 521 19.15 18.62 -0.56
N PHE A 522 19.83 19.69 -0.97
CA PHE A 522 21.24 19.90 -0.66
C PHE A 522 21.52 21.36 -0.37
N THR A 523 22.18 21.63 0.76
CA THR A 523 22.69 22.95 1.08
C THR A 523 24.21 22.93 1.05
N PHE A 524 24.81 23.79 0.23
CA PHE A 524 26.26 23.81 0.07
C PHE A 524 26.97 24.14 1.39
N PRO A 525 27.89 23.28 1.87
CA PRO A 525 28.56 23.52 3.15
C PRO A 525 29.62 24.63 3.06
N GLY A 526 29.82 25.32 4.19
CA GLY A 526 30.93 26.25 4.38
C GLY A 526 30.92 27.44 3.40
N LYS A 527 31.88 27.49 2.47
CA LYS A 527 32.01 28.63 1.55
C LYS A 527 31.04 28.57 0.37
N GLY A 528 30.29 27.47 0.17
CA GLY A 528 29.30 27.35 -0.89
C GLY A 528 29.84 26.76 -2.21
N GLU A 529 29.29 27.25 -3.33
CA GLU A 529 29.76 27.00 -4.71
C GLU A 529 30.83 28.01 -5.20
N THR A 530 31.82 27.59 -5.99
CA THR A 530 32.92 28.50 -6.42
C THR A 530 32.45 29.55 -7.42
N ASP A 531 33.13 30.71 -7.49
CA ASP A 531 32.71 31.79 -8.40
C ASP A 531 32.49 31.29 -9.84
N GLY A 532 31.34 31.64 -10.41
CA GLY A 532 30.97 31.19 -11.74
C GLY A 532 29.47 31.25 -11.99
N LYS A 533 29.12 30.75 -13.17
CA LYS A 533 27.76 30.46 -13.58
C LYS A 533 27.62 28.95 -13.58
N TRP A 534 26.63 28.44 -12.89
CA TRP A 534 26.47 27.01 -12.66
C TRP A 534 25.08 26.57 -13.07
N ILE A 535 24.99 25.35 -13.58
CA ILE A 535 23.74 24.60 -13.70
C ILE A 535 23.92 23.28 -12.96
N TYR A 536 22.83 22.69 -12.52
CA TYR A 536 22.80 21.49 -11.67
C TYR A 536 21.89 20.43 -12.28
N ARG A 537 22.17 19.16 -11.99
CA ARG A 537 21.29 18.03 -12.31
C ARG A 537 21.42 16.96 -11.22
N VAL A 538 20.40 16.15 -11.05
CA VAL A 538 20.35 15.11 -10.01
C VAL A 538 19.86 13.79 -10.59
N ARG A 539 20.28 12.67 -10.01
CA ARG A 539 19.72 11.33 -10.27
C ARG A 539 19.50 10.60 -8.96
N SER A 540 18.65 9.58 -8.96
CA SER A 540 18.50 8.65 -7.84
C SER A 540 19.20 7.33 -8.11
N SER A 541 19.55 6.65 -7.02
CA SER A 541 19.96 5.25 -6.99
C SER A 541 19.22 4.58 -5.84
N THR A 542 18.49 3.52 -6.13
CA THR A 542 17.68 2.78 -5.16
C THR A 542 18.09 1.31 -5.16
N ILE A 543 18.31 0.75 -3.98
CA ILE A 543 18.57 -0.68 -3.80
C ILE A 543 17.21 -1.38 -3.68
N ILE A 544 16.96 -2.35 -4.55
CA ILE A 544 15.80 -3.23 -4.46
C ILE A 544 16.29 -4.52 -3.78
N PRO A 545 15.82 -4.81 -2.55
CA PRO A 545 16.37 -5.90 -1.76
C PRO A 545 16.03 -7.27 -2.36
N ALA A 546 16.80 -8.30 -1.99
CA ALA A 546 16.70 -9.65 -2.55
C ALA A 546 15.32 -10.32 -2.34
N ASN A 547 14.61 -9.97 -1.27
CA ASN A 547 13.24 -10.43 -1.04
C ASN A 547 12.21 -9.73 -1.93
N VAL A 548 12.57 -8.56 -2.46
CA VAL A 548 11.78 -7.89 -3.49
C VAL A 548 12.09 -8.45 -4.86
N GLU A 549 13.36 -8.38 -5.25
CA GLU A 549 13.89 -8.88 -6.50
C GLU A 549 15.17 -9.67 -6.23
N ALA A 550 15.21 -10.95 -6.61
CA ALA A 550 16.36 -11.82 -6.40
C ALA A 550 17.17 -11.99 -7.71
N PRO A 551 18.49 -11.73 -7.73
CA PRO A 551 19.30 -11.18 -6.63
C PRO A 551 19.01 -9.69 -6.40
N GLU A 552 19.43 -9.15 -5.24
CA GLU A 552 19.37 -7.70 -4.95
C GLU A 552 19.88 -6.88 -6.15
N THR A 553 19.09 -5.90 -6.56
CA THR A 553 19.40 -5.04 -7.71
C THR A 553 19.55 -3.59 -7.29
N THR A 554 20.26 -2.79 -8.08
CA THR A 554 20.35 -1.34 -7.89
C THR A 554 19.82 -0.63 -9.13
N VAL A 555 18.71 0.08 -8.97
CA VAL A 555 18.13 0.93 -10.01
C VAL A 555 18.77 2.31 -9.93
N THR A 556 19.48 2.71 -10.98
CA THR A 556 20.03 4.08 -11.11
C THR A 556 19.33 4.79 -12.25
N THR A 557 18.67 5.91 -11.96
CA THR A 557 17.96 6.67 -12.99
C THR A 557 18.92 7.46 -13.88
N PRO A 558 18.49 7.86 -15.09
CA PRO A 558 19.10 8.98 -15.78
C PRO A 558 19.13 10.23 -14.91
N TYR A 559 20.03 11.17 -15.22
CA TYR A 559 19.98 12.49 -14.61
C TYR A 559 18.74 13.27 -15.06
N SER A 560 18.22 14.10 -14.16
CA SER A 560 17.22 15.13 -14.43
C SER A 560 17.69 16.06 -15.55
N ASP A 561 16.75 16.82 -16.11
CA ASP A 561 17.12 17.99 -16.92
C ASP A 561 17.92 19.00 -16.07
N SER A 562 18.71 19.83 -16.74
CA SER A 562 19.56 20.79 -16.04
C SER A 562 18.76 21.97 -15.52
N SER A 563 19.10 22.42 -14.31
CA SER A 563 18.51 23.60 -13.70
C SER A 563 18.80 24.90 -14.45
N GLY A 564 18.08 25.95 -14.05
CA GLY A 564 18.42 27.32 -14.42
C GLY A 564 19.82 27.73 -13.92
N GLN A 565 20.41 28.70 -14.60
CA GLN A 565 21.79 29.12 -14.31
C GLN A 565 21.89 29.95 -13.01
N VAL A 566 22.59 29.43 -12.00
CA VAL A 566 22.89 30.13 -10.74
C VAL A 566 24.24 30.84 -10.81
N ILE A 567 24.30 32.10 -10.35
CA ILE A 567 25.54 32.87 -10.27
C ILE A 567 26.12 32.79 -8.85
N ALA A 568 27.20 32.04 -8.68
CA ALA A 568 28.03 32.10 -7.48
C ALA A 568 29.04 33.24 -7.62
N ASP A 569 29.01 34.21 -6.70
CA ASP A 569 29.92 35.36 -6.70
C ASP A 569 30.30 35.75 -5.27
N ARG A 570 31.43 35.22 -4.83
CA ARG A 570 32.03 35.48 -3.52
C ARG A 570 33.01 36.66 -3.56
N LYS A 571 33.52 37.00 -4.74
CA LYS A 571 34.58 38.00 -4.89
C LYS A 571 34.00 39.36 -5.19
N GLY A 572 34.20 40.29 -4.26
CA GLY A 572 33.80 41.67 -4.49
C GLY A 572 34.47 42.34 -5.70
N PRO A 573 33.92 43.49 -6.15
CA PRO A 573 34.32 44.12 -7.39
C PRO A 573 35.81 44.45 -7.48
N LYS A 574 36.44 44.27 -8.65
CA LYS A 574 37.84 44.67 -8.87
C LYS A 574 37.95 46.19 -9.01
N LEU A 575 38.74 46.81 -8.14
CA LEU A 575 39.03 48.25 -8.15
C LEU A 575 40.43 48.57 -8.69
N LYS A 576 40.49 49.45 -9.69
CA LYS A 576 41.74 50.06 -10.19
C LYS A 576 41.71 51.58 -9.91
N LEU A 577 42.77 52.07 -9.27
CA LEU A 577 43.01 53.49 -9.01
C LEU A 577 44.21 53.97 -9.82
N LYS A 578 44.04 55.03 -10.60
CA LYS A 578 45.16 55.75 -11.24
C LYS A 578 45.38 57.04 -10.46
N CYS A 579 46.47 57.08 -9.69
CA CYS A 579 46.78 58.16 -8.75
C CYS A 579 48.05 58.91 -9.18
N PRO A 580 48.04 60.24 -9.20
CA PRO A 580 49.27 61.01 -9.36
C PRO A 580 50.19 60.84 -8.14
N LYS A 581 51.51 60.73 -8.35
CA LYS A 581 52.49 60.61 -7.24
C LYS A 581 52.59 61.91 -6.43
N LYS A 582 52.63 63.05 -7.13
CA LYS A 582 52.70 64.40 -6.58
C LYS A 582 51.70 65.31 -7.29
N VAL A 583 51.14 66.28 -6.57
CA VAL A 583 50.26 67.33 -7.11
C VAL A 583 50.59 68.67 -6.45
N LYS A 584 50.51 69.78 -7.19
CA LYS A 584 50.78 71.13 -6.63
C LYS A 584 49.63 71.58 -5.71
N ARG A 585 49.96 72.35 -4.68
CA ARG A 585 48.97 73.03 -3.82
C ARG A 585 48.02 73.88 -4.68
N GLY A 586 46.73 73.88 -4.36
CA GLY A 586 45.70 74.62 -5.11
C GLY A 586 45.24 74.00 -6.44
N SER A 587 45.93 72.98 -6.97
CA SER A 587 45.57 72.37 -8.27
C SER A 587 44.25 71.57 -8.23
N LYS A 588 43.51 71.56 -9.35
CA LYS A 588 42.34 70.69 -9.58
C LYS A 588 42.80 69.27 -9.95
N ALA A 589 43.24 68.49 -8.95
CA ALA A 589 43.71 67.12 -9.17
C ALA A 589 42.68 66.05 -8.77
N PHE A 590 42.68 64.92 -9.47
CA PHE A 590 41.74 63.82 -9.27
C PHE A 590 42.43 62.46 -9.28
N VAL A 591 41.89 61.52 -8.51
CA VAL A 591 42.16 60.08 -8.65
C VAL A 591 41.12 59.50 -9.61
N LYS A 592 41.55 58.83 -10.69
CA LYS A 592 40.63 58.10 -11.58
C LYS A 592 40.31 56.73 -10.98
N VAL A 593 39.04 56.37 -10.94
CA VAL A 593 38.54 55.11 -10.39
C VAL A 593 37.90 54.30 -11.51
N LYS A 594 38.30 53.04 -11.65
CA LYS A 594 37.58 52.04 -12.44
C LYS A 594 37.18 50.89 -11.51
N ALA A 595 35.90 50.52 -11.53
CA ALA A 595 35.39 49.33 -10.89
C ALA A 595 34.79 48.43 -11.98
N LYS A 596 35.10 47.14 -11.92
CA LYS A 596 34.46 46.12 -12.74
C LYS A 596 34.13 44.95 -11.84
N ASP A 597 32.93 44.44 -11.98
CA ASP A 597 32.53 43.19 -11.39
C ASP A 597 32.23 42.19 -12.50
N LYS A 598 32.65 40.93 -12.32
CA LYS A 598 32.49 39.87 -13.33
C LYS A 598 31.37 38.89 -12.98
N GLY A 599 30.87 38.90 -11.74
CA GLY A 599 29.78 38.05 -11.30
C GLY A 599 28.45 38.76 -11.50
N VAL A 600 27.80 39.17 -10.42
CA VAL A 600 26.44 39.75 -10.47
C VAL A 600 26.39 41.22 -10.92
N GLY A 601 27.55 41.85 -11.09
CA GLY A 601 27.66 43.24 -11.49
C GLY A 601 27.60 44.20 -10.30
N LEU A 602 27.98 45.47 -10.55
CA LEU A 602 28.02 46.51 -9.53
C LEU A 602 26.60 46.90 -9.08
N LYS A 603 26.34 46.95 -7.77
CA LYS A 603 25.09 47.53 -7.22
C LYS A 603 24.97 49.02 -7.54
N LYS A 604 26.10 49.73 -7.52
CA LYS A 604 26.20 51.13 -7.96
C LYS A 604 27.58 51.41 -8.53
N LYS A 605 27.64 52.06 -9.71
CA LYS A 605 28.91 52.51 -10.30
C LYS A 605 29.54 53.58 -9.40
N PRO A 606 30.78 53.39 -8.90
CA PRO A 606 31.46 54.41 -8.11
C PRO A 606 31.83 55.63 -8.98
N LYS A 607 32.01 56.80 -8.34
CA LYS A 607 32.46 58.02 -9.04
C LYS A 607 33.73 57.73 -9.83
N SER A 608 33.73 58.02 -11.14
CA SER A 608 34.87 57.78 -12.05
C SER A 608 36.10 58.63 -11.73
N LYS A 609 35.90 59.74 -11.00
CA LYS A 609 36.96 60.63 -10.50
C LYS A 609 36.65 61.03 -9.05
N ILE A 610 37.65 60.95 -8.17
CA ILE A 610 37.60 61.46 -6.79
C ILE A 610 38.52 62.67 -6.68
N ARG A 611 38.00 63.82 -6.26
CA ARG A 611 38.79 65.07 -6.13
C ARG A 611 39.79 64.95 -4.98
N ILE A 612 41.02 65.41 -5.20
CA ILE A 612 42.07 65.44 -4.19
C ILE A 612 42.00 66.78 -3.45
N ASN A 613 42.02 66.76 -2.12
CA ASN A 613 42.10 67.99 -1.34
C ASN A 613 43.55 68.53 -1.35
N THR A 614 43.77 69.54 -2.19
CA THR A 614 45.08 70.19 -2.42
C THR A 614 45.26 71.50 -1.64
N LYS A 615 44.37 71.83 -0.68
CA LYS A 615 44.42 73.11 0.06
C LYS A 615 45.64 73.24 0.98
N ARG A 616 46.13 72.13 1.54
CA ARG A 616 47.30 72.09 2.43
C ARG A 616 48.34 71.10 1.90
N PRO A 617 49.66 71.40 2.00
CA PRO A 617 50.72 70.43 1.71
C PRO A 617 50.61 69.16 2.57
N GLY A 618 51.21 68.07 2.11
CA GLY A 618 51.26 66.79 2.82
C GLY A 618 50.65 65.61 2.06
N VAL A 619 50.73 64.41 2.64
CA VAL A 619 50.22 63.19 2.01
C VAL A 619 48.71 63.06 2.22
N ARG A 620 47.97 62.85 1.12
CA ARG A 620 46.53 62.57 1.13
C ARG A 620 46.28 61.11 0.78
N LYS A 621 45.58 60.37 1.66
CA LYS A 621 45.10 59.01 1.38
C LYS A 621 43.71 59.11 0.76
N ILE A 622 43.58 58.71 -0.49
CA ILE A 622 42.29 58.67 -1.20
C ILE A 622 41.82 57.22 -1.25
N THR A 623 40.58 56.98 -0.83
CA THR A 623 39.96 55.65 -0.79
C THR A 623 38.80 55.59 -1.78
N ALA A 624 38.74 54.55 -2.61
CA ALA A 624 37.54 54.18 -3.34
C ALA A 624 36.94 52.90 -2.77
N LYS A 625 35.60 52.81 -2.78
CA LYS A 625 34.82 51.64 -2.40
C LYS A 625 33.92 51.23 -3.56
N ALA A 626 33.67 49.94 -3.70
CA ALA A 626 32.67 49.39 -4.62
C ALA A 626 31.91 48.26 -3.92
N LYS A 627 30.67 48.04 -4.35
CA LYS A 627 29.78 46.97 -3.87
C LYS A 627 29.07 46.36 -5.06
N ASP A 628 29.02 45.04 -5.16
CA ASP A 628 28.20 44.32 -6.16
C ASP A 628 26.75 44.13 -5.68
N LYS A 629 25.91 43.52 -6.53
CA LYS A 629 24.48 43.30 -6.24
C LYS A 629 24.23 42.36 -5.05
N LEU A 630 25.09 41.36 -4.82
CA LEU A 630 25.04 40.45 -3.67
C LEU A 630 25.64 41.05 -2.40
N GLY A 631 26.32 42.17 -2.55
CA GLY A 631 26.79 43.02 -1.49
C GLY A 631 28.22 42.78 -1.04
N ASN A 632 29.02 42.02 -1.80
CA ASN A 632 30.44 41.93 -1.54
C ASN A 632 31.08 43.30 -1.77
N LYS A 633 32.05 43.62 -0.91
CA LYS A 633 32.65 44.95 -0.84
C LYS A 633 34.11 44.90 -1.22
N SER A 634 34.55 45.90 -1.97
CA SER A 634 35.95 46.11 -2.28
C SER A 634 36.38 47.52 -1.90
N LYS A 635 37.60 47.66 -1.38
CA LYS A 635 38.20 48.94 -1.00
C LYS A 635 39.63 49.00 -1.50
N LYS A 636 39.99 50.10 -2.16
CA LYS A 636 41.38 50.37 -2.55
C LYS A 636 41.75 51.80 -2.16
N SER A 637 42.99 52.00 -1.75
CA SER A 637 43.51 53.32 -1.37
C SER A 637 44.81 53.63 -2.11
N CYS A 638 45.09 54.91 -2.31
CA CYS A 638 46.40 55.37 -2.75
C CYS A 638 46.79 56.65 -2.01
N LYS A 639 48.10 56.89 -1.90
CA LYS A 639 48.68 58.09 -1.28
C LYS A 639 49.14 59.04 -2.38
N VAL A 640 48.77 60.32 -2.25
CA VAL A 640 49.21 61.40 -3.16
C VAL A 640 49.87 62.49 -2.33
N LYS A 641 51.10 62.90 -2.68
CA LYS A 641 51.80 63.99 -1.97
C LYS A 641 51.42 65.34 -2.57
N VAL A 642 50.79 66.21 -1.77
CA VAL A 642 50.57 67.61 -2.13
C VAL A 642 51.85 68.37 -1.80
N VAL A 643 52.54 68.84 -2.84
CA VAL A 643 53.77 69.64 -2.72
C VAL A 643 53.43 71.13 -2.76
N LYS A 644 54.33 71.96 -2.20
CA LYS A 644 54.14 73.41 -2.11
C LYS A 644 53.85 74.03 -3.47
#